data_AF-A0A0F5P8W5-F1
#
_entry.id   AF-A0A0F5P8W5-F1
#
_cell.length_a   1.000
_cell.length_b   1.000
_cell.length_c   1.000
_cell.angle_alpha   90.00
_cell.angle_beta   90.00
_cell.angle_gamma   90.00
#
_symmetry.space_group_name_H-M   'P 1'
#
loop_
_entity.id
_entity.type
_entity.pdbx_description
1 polymer ?
#
loop_
_entity_poly.entity_id
_entity_poly.type
_entity_poly.pdbx_seq_one_letter_code
_entity_poly.pdbx_strand_id
1 'polypeptide(L)'
;MLATLIQIDAYDPVAAATVTLRAASHDHPAVCHLNGQLWWPAIAELPKLRYDFFSGSFDGVIDTPSSNLTLMTEAFPTLPRLALADARLQLWTGEVGAAWAGFTQRFDGIVTGQPRIDELTAAIEFAVDDRWLDTPVLDLYAGTTGIEGEAAQKGTPKPLSLGQPRYAPGVLIDSANNVLQLSSYGTVQGIDTALEKLNRFGAATGNHASLAALVAAAIPPGKWATCNALGLVRHGAPLQGLPSYMLRGDAAGSDGWVRKPGQLIKRLAELRGFVSRVSEASVDALDISRPWNLSIYLAEQVTLRDIIQRIAASVNAVAGVSWMGQLFVVPIAIGAPATTLRSDGTAWPPVGDVAQIAVGQPYWRMAVQAERTWEVHALSDVAFTAELIDRGTYDAGETYREGHIVFSPTTGARYLYVSTTPTAGNAPPNVTYWSLYQAADPGLTAALATLADIANDALLTPGEKPFLIREYAAILNEQSGISSQALAYGITSQRTSYNNAVTTLTSYLGGLTSAVAWNNLTGNTTIVASTFRTRFNDVYSARQALLNKIDEVAGTKASWSLVDSRPTELTDGRITDALNSNGTVKSNMVGSLAVQVGALATRAGTQIGSAVAGSGAFVNVGSAISLTIDQPVSVIIQANGAQNYSGSIPDHEFAVTIDGVKYGMGSSGGAGDYQATCVAGAIVSLSSGSYPVTFIIRMRWRGGGAGILLSDAVMTVDAAKRNN
;
A
#
# COMPACT_ATOMS: atom_id res chain seq x y z
N MET A 1 -3.46 -9.69 49.99
CA MET A 1 -2.41 -8.88 49.34
C MET A 1 -1.39 -9.86 48.81
N LEU A 2 -1.08 -9.80 47.52
CA LEU A 2 -0.20 -10.76 46.87
C LEU A 2 1.27 -10.38 47.13
N ALA A 3 2.03 -11.28 47.75
CA ALA A 3 3.46 -11.15 47.98
C ALA A 3 4.26 -11.95 46.93
N THR A 4 5.30 -11.32 46.40
CA THR A 4 6.35 -11.93 45.58
C THR A 4 7.60 -12.20 46.43
N LEU A 5 8.18 -13.38 46.25
CA LEU A 5 9.44 -13.85 46.86
C LEU A 5 10.42 -14.24 45.77
N ILE A 6 11.70 -13.91 45.95
CA ILE A 6 12.77 -14.19 44.99
C ILE A 6 13.97 -14.78 45.72
N GLN A 7 14.47 -15.91 45.21
CA GLN A 7 15.71 -16.53 45.67
C GLN A 7 16.73 -16.53 44.55
N ILE A 8 17.97 -16.14 44.85
CA ILE A 8 19.11 -16.20 43.91
C ILE A 8 20.25 -16.94 44.60
N ASP A 9 20.72 -18.03 43.99
CA ASP A 9 21.84 -18.83 44.48
C ASP A 9 23.14 -18.37 43.83
N ALA A 10 23.69 -17.27 44.32
CA ALA A 10 24.89 -16.62 43.79
C ALA A 10 26.18 -17.32 44.25
N TYR A 11 27.30 -17.05 43.58
CA TYR A 11 28.62 -17.52 44.00
C TYR A 11 29.45 -16.38 44.60
N ASP A 12 30.02 -16.58 45.78
CA ASP A 12 30.96 -15.62 46.37
C ASP A 12 32.40 -16.03 46.04
N PRO A 13 33.09 -15.32 45.13
CA PRO A 13 34.45 -15.66 44.73
C PRO A 13 35.49 -15.48 45.85
N VAL A 14 35.19 -14.68 46.88
CA VAL A 14 36.09 -14.45 48.01
C VAL A 14 35.95 -15.59 49.03
N ALA A 15 34.73 -16.04 49.29
CA ALA A 15 34.46 -17.14 50.21
C ALA A 15 34.57 -18.53 49.55
N ALA A 16 34.70 -18.59 48.22
CA ALA A 16 34.67 -19.80 47.41
C ALA A 16 33.46 -20.70 47.71
N ALA A 17 32.29 -20.08 47.90
CA ALA A 17 31.07 -20.77 48.32
C ALA A 17 29.81 -20.15 47.70
N THR A 18 28.75 -20.95 47.59
CA THR A 18 27.42 -20.48 47.19
C THR A 18 26.78 -19.67 48.32
N VAL A 19 26.21 -18.52 47.98
CA VAL A 19 25.47 -17.63 48.87
C VAL A 19 24.06 -17.43 48.33
N THR A 20 23.05 -17.78 49.12
CA THR A 20 21.65 -17.63 48.74
C THR A 20 21.10 -16.28 49.20
N LEU A 21 20.69 -15.45 48.25
CA LEU A 21 19.98 -14.20 48.48
C LEU A 21 18.47 -14.47 48.48
N ARG A 22 17.74 -13.90 49.45
CA ARG A 22 16.29 -14.06 49.58
C ARG A 22 15.61 -12.71 49.77
N ALA A 23 14.85 -12.30 48.77
CA ALA A 23 14.14 -11.02 48.75
C ALA A 23 12.62 -11.22 48.76
N ALA A 24 11.93 -10.31 49.44
CA ALA A 24 10.49 -10.21 49.53
C ALA A 24 10.03 -8.82 49.06
N SER A 25 8.79 -8.76 48.60
CA SER A 25 8.12 -7.53 48.14
C SER A 25 7.46 -6.73 49.25
N HIS A 26 7.27 -7.32 50.43
CA HIS A 26 6.54 -6.71 51.53
C HIS A 26 7.35 -6.84 52.82
N ASP A 27 7.38 -5.77 53.61
CA ASP A 27 7.90 -5.79 54.97
C ASP A 27 6.80 -6.26 55.93
N HIS A 28 6.61 -7.58 56.01
CA HIS A 28 5.62 -8.18 56.90
C HIS A 28 6.19 -9.46 57.54
N PRO A 29 6.10 -9.65 58.87
CA PRO A 29 6.73 -10.78 59.55
C PRO A 29 6.35 -12.16 58.99
N ALA A 30 5.08 -12.35 58.60
CA ALA A 30 4.60 -13.59 58.00
C ALA A 30 5.22 -13.94 56.63
N VAL A 31 5.78 -12.95 55.93
CA VAL A 31 6.49 -13.13 54.65
C VAL A 31 8.00 -13.17 54.90
N CYS A 32 8.52 -12.25 55.73
CA CYS A 32 9.95 -12.14 56.03
C CYS A 32 10.54 -13.34 56.78
N HIS A 33 9.72 -14.19 57.42
CA HIS A 33 10.15 -15.41 58.13
C HIS A 33 9.52 -16.69 57.56
N LEU A 34 9.04 -16.64 56.31
CA LEU A 34 8.33 -17.75 55.70
C LEU A 34 9.24 -18.97 55.50
N ASN A 35 8.68 -20.16 55.74
CA ASN A 35 9.35 -21.46 55.58
C ASN A 35 10.64 -21.61 56.44
N GLY A 36 10.71 -20.92 57.58
CA GLY A 36 11.90 -20.92 58.44
C GLY A 36 13.12 -20.25 57.83
N GLN A 37 12.94 -19.48 56.75
CA GLN A 37 13.99 -18.72 56.08
C GLN A 37 13.76 -17.22 56.30
N LEU A 38 14.85 -16.45 56.30
CA LEU A 38 14.79 -15.00 56.33
C LEU A 38 14.68 -14.45 54.90
N TRP A 39 13.61 -13.70 54.65
CA TRP A 39 13.38 -12.99 53.39
C TRP A 39 13.40 -11.49 53.65
N TRP A 40 14.30 -10.78 52.97
CA TRP A 40 14.49 -9.35 53.18
C TRP A 40 13.53 -8.54 52.31
N PRO A 41 12.82 -7.52 52.84
CA PRO A 41 11.93 -6.67 52.05
C PRO A 41 12.74 -5.72 51.14
N ALA A 42 13.32 -6.29 50.09
CA ALA A 42 14.37 -5.68 49.27
C ALA A 42 14.01 -5.59 47.79
N ILE A 43 12.81 -6.01 47.38
CA ILE A 43 12.36 -5.87 45.99
C ILE A 43 11.92 -4.42 45.77
N ALA A 44 12.74 -3.64 45.06
CA ALA A 44 12.47 -2.23 44.77
C ALA A 44 11.46 -2.06 43.63
N GLU A 45 11.55 -2.90 42.59
CA GLU A 45 10.59 -2.98 41.50
C GLU A 45 10.15 -4.43 41.32
N LEU A 46 8.84 -4.67 41.26
CA LEU A 46 8.31 -6.02 41.01
C LEU A 46 8.72 -6.51 39.62
N PRO A 47 9.11 -7.78 39.49
CA PRO A 47 9.51 -8.36 38.20
C PRO A 47 8.33 -8.43 37.24
N LYS A 48 8.59 -8.13 35.96
CA LYS A 48 7.61 -8.16 34.88
C LYS A 48 7.91 -9.32 33.94
N LEU A 49 7.22 -10.43 34.14
CA LEU A 49 7.34 -11.63 33.31
C LEU A 49 6.79 -11.34 31.89
N ARG A 50 7.70 -11.13 30.92
CA ARG A 50 7.40 -11.00 29.49
C ARG A 50 7.62 -12.31 28.71
N TYR A 51 6.58 -12.75 28.00
CA TYR A 51 6.68 -13.83 27.02
C TYR A 51 6.35 -13.25 25.64
N ASP A 52 7.24 -13.42 24.66
CA ASP A 52 6.94 -13.14 23.27
C ASP A 52 6.60 -14.45 22.56
N PHE A 53 5.40 -14.56 22.02
CA PHE A 53 4.94 -15.76 21.30
C PHE A 53 5.03 -15.58 19.79
N PHE A 54 5.33 -14.36 19.31
CA PHE A 54 5.19 -14.02 17.91
C PHE A 54 6.11 -12.87 17.48
N SER A 55 7.21 -13.21 16.83
CA SER A 55 8.20 -12.28 16.27
C SER A 55 7.70 -11.47 15.05
N GLY A 56 6.47 -11.71 14.57
CA GLY A 56 5.94 -11.12 13.34
C GLY A 56 6.45 -11.78 12.04
N SER A 57 7.53 -12.55 12.11
CA SER A 57 8.22 -13.16 10.96
C SER A 57 7.64 -14.52 10.53
N PHE A 58 6.75 -15.12 11.34
CA PHE A 58 6.30 -16.52 11.19
C PHE A 58 7.47 -17.52 11.09
N ASP A 59 8.63 -17.16 11.62
CA ASP A 59 9.85 -17.97 11.59
C ASP A 59 9.77 -19.19 12.53
N GLY A 60 8.78 -19.22 13.44
CA GLY A 60 8.50 -20.37 14.30
C GLY A 60 9.59 -20.64 15.33
N VAL A 61 10.39 -19.63 15.65
CA VAL A 61 11.50 -19.73 16.60
C VAL A 61 10.95 -19.86 18.03
N ILE A 62 11.61 -20.71 18.82
CA ILE A 62 11.36 -20.87 20.25
C ILE A 62 12.01 -19.68 20.93
N ASP A 63 11.19 -18.72 21.33
CA ASP A 63 11.60 -17.58 22.15
C ASP A 63 11.69 -17.95 23.63
N THR A 64 12.72 -17.43 24.27
CA THR A 64 13.02 -17.68 25.68
C THR A 64 12.35 -16.61 26.55
N PRO A 65 11.55 -16.99 27.56
CA PRO A 65 10.98 -16.01 28.48
C PRO A 65 12.09 -15.31 29.26
N SER A 66 12.04 -13.98 29.30
CA SER A 66 13.00 -13.15 30.01
C SER A 66 12.30 -12.02 30.76
N SER A 67 12.98 -11.48 31.76
CA SER A 67 12.48 -10.41 32.62
C SER A 67 13.64 -9.72 33.32
N ASN A 68 13.33 -8.60 33.97
CA ASN A 68 14.22 -7.91 34.88
C ASN A 68 13.60 -7.83 36.29
N LEU A 69 14.46 -7.53 37.26
CA LEU A 69 14.15 -7.28 38.66
C LEU A 69 15.10 -6.20 39.18
N THR A 70 14.60 -5.35 40.06
CA THR A 70 15.42 -4.39 40.79
C THR A 70 15.41 -4.71 42.28
N LEU A 71 16.58 -4.96 42.85
CA LEU A 71 16.77 -5.18 44.29
C LEU A 71 17.43 -3.97 44.95
N MET A 72 17.07 -3.68 46.20
CA MET A 72 17.79 -2.73 47.05
C MET A 72 19.08 -3.35 47.56
N THR A 73 20.20 -2.65 47.42
CA THR A 73 21.52 -3.15 47.83
C THR A 73 21.75 -3.08 49.34
N GLU A 74 20.97 -2.27 50.08
CA GLU A 74 21.11 -2.14 51.55
C GLU A 74 20.87 -3.46 52.29
N ALA A 75 19.92 -4.26 51.81
CA ALA A 75 19.59 -5.55 52.40
C ALA A 75 20.65 -6.62 52.08
N PHE A 76 21.47 -6.39 51.05
CA PHE A 76 22.50 -7.30 50.58
C PHE A 76 23.84 -6.57 50.36
N PRO A 77 24.55 -6.15 51.44
CA PRO A 77 25.78 -5.36 51.32
C PRO A 77 26.90 -6.04 50.53
N THR A 78 26.88 -7.37 50.45
CA THR A 78 27.86 -8.17 49.70
C THR A 78 27.49 -8.37 48.23
N LEU A 79 26.29 -7.99 47.79
CA LEU A 79 25.81 -8.19 46.42
C LEU A 79 26.82 -7.71 45.35
N PRO A 80 27.49 -6.54 45.50
CA PRO A 80 28.46 -6.07 44.50
C PRO A 80 29.67 -6.98 44.25
N ARG A 81 30.02 -7.86 45.19
CA ARG A 81 31.14 -8.82 45.03
C ARG A 81 30.70 -10.20 44.53
N LEU A 82 29.41 -10.50 44.57
CA LEU A 82 28.90 -11.81 44.22
C LEU A 82 28.90 -11.97 42.69
N ALA A 83 29.26 -13.16 42.22
CA ALA A 83 29.07 -13.55 40.84
C ALA A 83 27.64 -14.09 40.68
N LEU A 84 26.79 -13.32 40.01
CA LEU A 84 25.40 -13.70 39.76
C LEU A 84 25.14 -14.19 38.34
N ALA A 85 26.00 -13.91 37.36
CA ALA A 85 25.83 -14.50 36.03
C ALA A 85 25.77 -16.04 36.11
N ASP A 86 24.79 -16.64 35.43
CA ASP A 86 24.44 -18.08 35.49
C ASP A 86 23.92 -18.59 36.84
N ALA A 87 23.75 -17.73 37.85
CA ALA A 87 23.14 -18.12 39.12
C ALA A 87 21.66 -18.49 38.91
N ARG A 88 21.21 -19.53 39.61
CA ARG A 88 19.79 -19.92 39.58
C ARG A 88 18.95 -18.85 40.26
N LEU A 89 17.86 -18.46 39.61
CA LEU A 89 16.86 -17.54 40.13
C LEU A 89 15.48 -18.20 40.15
N GLN A 90 14.82 -18.12 41.29
CA GLN A 90 13.48 -18.67 41.49
C GLN A 90 12.54 -17.60 42.04
N LEU A 91 11.28 -17.63 41.58
CA LEU A 91 10.24 -16.68 41.99
C LEU A 91 8.97 -17.41 42.43
N TRP A 92 8.41 -16.96 43.55
CA TRP A 92 7.11 -17.44 44.06
C TRP A 92 6.15 -16.28 44.28
N THR A 93 4.85 -16.55 44.11
CA THR A 93 3.78 -15.63 44.51
C THR A 93 2.75 -16.32 45.40
N GLY A 94 2.25 -15.61 46.40
CA GLY A 94 1.26 -16.12 47.35
C GLY A 94 0.61 -14.98 48.15
N GLU A 95 -0.50 -15.26 48.83
CA GLU A 95 -1.14 -14.26 49.69
C GLU A 95 -0.34 -14.05 50.98
N VAL A 96 -0.21 -12.78 51.43
CA VAL A 96 0.39 -12.45 52.72
C VAL A 96 -0.34 -13.21 53.84
N GLY A 97 0.41 -13.93 54.67
CA GLY A 97 -0.14 -14.75 55.76
C GLY A 97 -0.45 -16.20 55.38
N ALA A 98 -0.38 -16.58 54.09
CA ALA A 98 -0.46 -17.96 53.68
C ALA A 98 0.78 -18.77 54.13
N ALA A 99 0.60 -20.06 54.41
CA ALA A 99 1.71 -20.99 54.60
C ALA A 99 2.51 -21.17 53.30
N TRP A 100 3.72 -21.74 53.38
CA TRP A 100 4.59 -21.99 52.20
C TRP A 100 3.87 -22.77 51.08
N ALA A 101 3.02 -23.73 51.42
CA ALA A 101 2.22 -24.48 50.43
C ALA A 101 1.21 -23.61 49.65
N GLY A 102 0.87 -22.42 50.17
CA GLY A 102 0.06 -21.42 49.47
C GLY A 102 0.86 -20.51 48.53
N PHE A 103 2.20 -20.62 48.52
CA PHE A 103 3.06 -19.92 47.57
C PHE A 103 3.31 -20.81 46.36
N THR A 104 2.96 -20.32 45.17
CA THR A 104 3.16 -21.03 43.91
C THR A 104 4.43 -20.54 43.24
N GLN A 105 5.32 -21.45 42.84
CA GLN A 105 6.48 -21.09 42.02
C GLN A 105 5.99 -20.62 40.65
N ARG A 106 6.41 -19.43 40.24
CA ARG A 106 6.04 -18.82 38.96
C ARG A 106 7.20 -18.78 37.98
N PHE A 107 8.44 -18.82 38.48
CA PHE A 107 9.64 -18.80 37.66
C PHE A 107 10.73 -19.74 38.20
N ASP A 108 11.44 -20.40 37.28
CA ASP A 108 12.71 -21.08 37.53
C ASP A 108 13.63 -20.87 36.33
N GLY A 109 14.77 -20.22 36.56
CA GLY A 109 15.69 -19.87 35.48
C GLY A 109 17.04 -19.44 36.01
N ILE A 110 17.73 -18.65 35.19
CA ILE A 110 19.09 -18.17 35.44
C ILE A 110 19.17 -16.66 35.26
N VAL A 111 20.09 -16.04 35.97
CA VAL A 111 20.50 -14.66 35.74
C VAL A 111 21.36 -14.62 34.47
N THR A 112 20.99 -13.77 33.51
CA THR A 112 21.60 -13.75 32.15
C THR A 112 22.91 -12.99 32.07
N GLY A 113 23.20 -12.13 33.07
CA GLY A 113 24.40 -11.31 33.10
C GLY A 113 24.70 -10.79 34.51
N GLN A 114 25.86 -10.17 34.69
CA GLN A 114 26.18 -9.57 36.00
C GLN A 114 25.24 -8.38 36.28
N PRO A 115 24.79 -8.19 37.54
CA PRO A 115 23.88 -7.12 37.90
C PRO A 115 24.48 -5.74 37.59
N ARG A 116 23.67 -4.83 37.07
CA ARG A 116 24.04 -3.42 36.98
C ARG A 116 23.70 -2.74 38.29
N ILE A 117 24.71 -2.21 38.96
CA ILE A 117 24.56 -1.57 40.27
C ILE A 117 24.63 -0.06 40.08
N ASP A 118 23.58 0.65 40.53
CA ASP A 118 23.48 2.11 40.55
C ASP A 118 23.07 2.53 41.97
N GLU A 119 23.96 3.27 42.64
CA GLU A 119 23.81 3.77 44.02
C GLU A 119 23.24 2.74 45.02
N LEU A 120 21.92 2.72 45.22
CA LEU A 120 21.22 1.87 46.19
C LEU A 120 20.43 0.71 45.55
N THR A 121 20.57 0.49 44.24
CA THR A 121 19.81 -0.52 43.50
C THR A 121 20.70 -1.41 42.64
N ALA A 122 20.28 -2.67 42.50
CA ALA A 122 20.87 -3.65 41.59
C ALA A 122 19.80 -4.13 40.61
N ALA A 123 20.00 -3.82 39.33
CA ALA A 123 19.19 -4.32 38.23
C ALA A 123 19.73 -5.69 37.79
N ILE A 124 18.87 -6.70 37.83
CA ILE A 124 19.18 -8.09 37.53
C ILE A 124 18.30 -8.54 36.37
N GLU A 125 18.94 -8.97 35.29
CA GLU A 125 18.26 -9.58 34.14
C GLU A 125 18.29 -11.09 34.29
N PHE A 126 17.17 -11.74 33.96
CA PHE A 126 17.04 -13.18 34.09
C PHE A 126 16.16 -13.77 32.98
N ALA A 127 16.44 -15.02 32.64
CA ALA A 127 15.73 -15.77 31.61
C ALA A 127 15.65 -17.25 31.99
N VAL A 128 14.76 -17.97 31.33
CA VAL A 128 14.67 -19.43 31.50
C VAL A 128 15.91 -20.09 30.89
N ASP A 129 16.44 -21.12 31.56
CA ASP A 129 17.59 -21.88 31.04
C ASP A 129 17.15 -22.87 29.94
N ASP A 130 17.27 -22.42 28.69
CA ASP A 130 16.88 -23.16 27.49
C ASP A 130 18.08 -23.63 26.64
N ARG A 131 19.32 -23.31 27.05
CA ARG A 131 20.57 -23.65 26.35
C ARG A 131 20.71 -25.14 26.01
N TRP A 132 20.06 -26.00 26.76
CA TRP A 132 20.02 -27.44 26.49
C TRP A 132 19.38 -27.76 25.13
N LEU A 133 18.49 -26.92 24.61
CA LEU A 133 17.91 -27.06 23.27
C LEU A 133 18.95 -26.84 22.17
N ASP A 134 20.05 -26.13 22.44
CA ASP A 134 21.12 -25.91 21.47
C ASP A 134 22.15 -27.06 21.45
N THR A 135 21.90 -28.12 22.23
CA THR A 135 22.72 -29.34 22.22
C THR A 135 22.59 -30.05 20.87
N PRO A 136 23.72 -30.46 20.25
CA PRO A 136 23.69 -31.26 19.03
C PRO A 136 23.06 -32.64 19.26
N VAL A 137 22.25 -33.09 18.29
CA VAL A 137 21.41 -34.30 18.41
C VAL A 137 22.16 -35.58 18.08
N LEU A 138 23.19 -35.53 17.22
CA LEU A 138 23.89 -36.72 16.75
C LEU A 138 25.29 -36.86 17.36
N ASP A 139 25.65 -38.09 17.72
CA ASP A 139 27.02 -38.45 18.08
C ASP A 139 27.88 -38.56 16.82
N LEU A 140 29.20 -38.41 16.98
CA LEU A 140 30.16 -38.51 15.88
C LEU A 140 30.86 -39.87 15.90
N TYR A 141 31.21 -40.39 14.72
CA TYR A 141 32.04 -41.59 14.60
C TYR A 141 33.47 -41.36 15.13
N ALA A 142 33.98 -42.29 15.94
CA ALA A 142 35.36 -42.22 16.42
C ALA A 142 36.39 -42.66 15.37
N GLY A 143 35.99 -43.44 14.35
CA GLY A 143 36.86 -43.93 13.28
C GLY A 143 37.81 -45.06 13.72
N THR A 144 37.44 -45.80 14.76
CA THR A 144 38.26 -46.86 15.38
C THR A 144 37.94 -48.28 14.88
N THR A 145 37.25 -48.39 13.75
CA THR A 145 36.66 -49.63 13.16
C THR A 145 35.48 -50.20 13.96
N GLY A 146 34.85 -51.25 13.42
CA GLY A 146 33.66 -51.86 14.02
C GLY A 146 32.45 -50.92 13.99
N ILE A 147 31.76 -50.77 15.12
CA ILE A 147 30.57 -49.89 15.20
C ILE A 147 30.93 -48.41 15.08
N GLU A 148 32.19 -48.04 15.33
CA GLU A 148 32.69 -46.67 15.26
C GLU A 148 33.16 -46.26 13.86
N GLY A 149 32.97 -47.13 12.86
CA GLY A 149 33.32 -46.87 11.46
C GLY A 149 34.82 -46.88 11.21
N GLU A 150 35.19 -46.95 9.93
CA GLU A 150 36.58 -46.85 9.50
C GLU A 150 37.16 -45.44 9.72
N ALA A 151 38.48 -45.30 9.63
CA ALA A 151 39.17 -44.02 9.83
C ALA A 151 38.62 -42.87 8.96
N ALA A 152 38.10 -43.18 7.77
CA ALA A 152 37.50 -42.21 6.86
C ALA A 152 36.19 -41.58 7.39
N GLN A 153 35.50 -42.24 8.32
CA GLN A 153 34.27 -41.73 8.93
C GLN A 153 34.53 -40.88 10.17
N LYS A 154 35.78 -40.75 10.64
CA LYS A 154 36.06 -40.04 11.89
C LYS A 154 35.51 -38.60 11.86
N GLY A 155 34.69 -38.27 12.85
CA GLY A 155 34.10 -36.93 13.00
C GLY A 155 32.83 -36.70 12.18
N THR A 156 32.36 -37.66 11.37
CA THR A 156 31.07 -37.56 10.69
C THR A 156 29.92 -37.95 11.64
N PRO A 157 28.72 -37.36 11.49
CA PRO A 157 27.58 -37.71 12.35
C PRO A 157 27.07 -39.13 12.11
N LYS A 158 26.69 -39.80 13.20
CA LYS A 158 26.06 -41.11 13.18
C LYS A 158 24.58 -40.98 12.83
N PRO A 159 24.05 -41.80 11.89
CA PRO A 159 22.69 -41.66 11.42
C PRO A 159 21.68 -41.99 12.52
N LEU A 160 20.58 -41.25 12.55
CA LEU A 160 19.41 -41.50 13.40
C LEU A 160 18.17 -41.67 12.51
N SER A 161 17.54 -42.83 12.61
CA SER A 161 16.25 -43.11 11.95
C SER A 161 15.14 -43.11 12.99
N LEU A 162 14.15 -42.23 12.87
CA LEU A 162 12.96 -42.15 13.72
C LEU A 162 11.69 -42.43 12.89
N GLY A 163 10.71 -43.11 13.49
CA GLY A 163 9.48 -43.47 12.80
C GLY A 163 9.68 -44.53 11.71
N GLN A 164 9.26 -44.26 10.47
CA GLN A 164 9.41 -45.20 9.35
C GLN A 164 10.01 -44.52 8.11
N PRO A 165 11.31 -44.18 8.09
CA PRO A 165 11.93 -43.55 6.93
C PRO A 165 11.88 -44.46 5.68
N ARG A 166 11.60 -43.87 4.52
CA ARG A 166 11.61 -44.54 3.23
C ARG A 166 12.80 -44.11 2.39
N TYR A 167 13.42 -45.07 1.71
CA TYR A 167 14.59 -44.82 0.88
C TYR A 167 15.69 -44.08 1.65
N ALA A 168 15.89 -44.44 2.92
CA ALA A 168 16.97 -43.90 3.74
C ALA A 168 18.31 -44.42 3.21
N PRO A 169 19.35 -43.59 3.15
CA PRO A 169 20.70 -44.05 2.83
C PRO A 169 21.27 -44.85 4.01
N GLY A 170 22.37 -45.56 3.76
CA GLY A 170 23.15 -46.23 4.80
C GLY A 170 24.59 -45.75 4.80
N VAL A 171 25.15 -45.57 5.99
CA VAL A 171 26.56 -45.17 6.15
C VAL A 171 27.42 -46.43 6.16
N LEU A 172 28.39 -46.54 5.25
CA LEU A 172 29.32 -47.68 5.20
C LEU A 172 30.32 -47.58 6.37
N ILE A 173 30.26 -48.55 7.29
CA ILE A 173 31.11 -48.59 8.50
C ILE A 173 32.20 -49.68 8.44
N ASP A 174 32.03 -50.69 7.58
CA ASP A 174 33.01 -51.75 7.32
C ASP A 174 32.95 -52.14 5.84
N SER A 175 33.91 -51.64 5.06
CA SER A 175 34.03 -51.87 3.63
C SER A 175 34.50 -53.30 3.29
N ALA A 176 35.23 -53.96 4.19
CA ALA A 176 35.70 -55.32 3.98
C ALA A 176 34.55 -56.33 4.04
N ASN A 177 33.57 -56.10 4.92
CA ASN A 177 32.41 -56.96 5.11
C ASN A 177 31.10 -56.42 4.53
N ASN A 178 31.11 -55.24 3.90
CA ASN A 178 29.94 -54.54 3.36
C ASN A 178 28.86 -54.29 4.40
N VAL A 179 29.25 -53.78 5.58
CA VAL A 179 28.33 -53.45 6.67
C VAL A 179 28.00 -51.96 6.64
N LEU A 180 26.71 -51.65 6.58
CA LEU A 180 26.17 -50.31 6.61
C LEU A 180 25.36 -50.09 7.89
N GLN A 181 25.41 -48.88 8.42
CA GLN A 181 24.62 -48.43 9.57
C GLN A 181 23.51 -47.48 9.12
N LEU A 182 22.28 -47.75 9.58
CA LEU A 182 21.08 -46.96 9.29
C LEU A 182 20.59 -46.16 10.51
N SER A 183 20.90 -46.64 11.71
CA SER A 183 20.65 -45.93 12.96
C SER A 183 21.67 -46.39 14.00
N SER A 184 22.24 -45.48 14.78
CA SER A 184 23.26 -45.81 15.79
C SER A 184 22.77 -45.82 17.24
N TYR A 185 21.55 -45.32 17.49
CA TYR A 185 21.07 -44.99 18.84
C TYR A 185 20.35 -46.14 19.54
N GLY A 186 20.77 -47.37 19.25
CA GLY A 186 20.24 -48.61 19.82
C GLY A 186 19.40 -49.42 18.84
N THR A 187 18.42 -50.14 19.38
CA THR A 187 17.59 -51.06 18.61
C THR A 187 16.65 -50.30 17.67
N VAL A 188 16.58 -50.75 16.41
CA VAL A 188 15.53 -50.37 15.47
C VAL A 188 14.43 -51.42 15.47
N GLN A 189 13.19 -51.00 15.23
CA GLN A 189 12.02 -51.87 15.18
C GLN A 189 12.13 -52.94 14.08
N GLY A 190 12.76 -52.59 12.95
CA GLY A 190 13.09 -53.56 11.91
C GLY A 190 13.45 -52.92 10.58
N ILE A 191 14.31 -53.59 9.82
CA ILE A 191 14.71 -53.16 8.49
C ILE A 191 13.96 -54.03 7.48
N ASP A 192 13.00 -53.44 6.78
CA ASP A 192 11.98 -54.18 6.05
C ASP A 192 12.38 -54.43 4.59
N THR A 193 13.17 -53.53 4.00
CA THR A 193 13.56 -53.63 2.58
C THR A 193 14.92 -53.01 2.35
N ALA A 194 15.78 -53.72 1.62
CA ALA A 194 16.98 -53.17 1.01
C ALA A 194 16.78 -53.07 -0.50
N LEU A 195 17.24 -51.96 -1.08
CA LEU A 195 17.29 -51.73 -2.51
C LEU A 195 18.70 -51.30 -2.90
N GLU A 196 19.08 -51.59 -4.14
CA GLU A 196 20.24 -51.02 -4.80
C GLU A 196 19.81 -50.58 -6.19
N LYS A 197 20.15 -49.34 -6.56
CA LYS A 197 19.65 -48.71 -7.78
C LYS A 197 18.11 -48.79 -7.91
N LEU A 198 17.39 -48.65 -6.80
CA LEU A 198 15.95 -48.88 -6.67
C LEU A 198 15.45 -50.28 -7.09
N ASN A 199 16.34 -51.22 -7.38
CA ASN A 199 15.99 -52.63 -7.53
C ASN A 199 15.93 -53.28 -6.15
N ARG A 200 14.84 -53.98 -5.85
CA ARG A 200 14.60 -54.56 -4.53
C ARG A 200 15.34 -55.88 -4.38
N PHE A 201 16.13 -56.02 -3.32
CA PHE A 201 16.67 -57.32 -2.91
C PHE A 201 15.54 -58.24 -2.39
N GLY A 202 15.76 -59.55 -2.41
CA GLY A 202 14.86 -60.50 -1.75
C GLY A 202 14.78 -60.26 -0.22
N ALA A 203 13.97 -61.05 0.50
CA ALA A 203 13.91 -60.95 1.96
C ALA A 203 15.29 -61.16 2.62
N ALA A 204 15.52 -60.50 3.76
CA ALA A 204 16.73 -60.67 4.54
C ALA A 204 16.92 -62.15 4.95
N THR A 205 18.16 -62.62 4.95
CA THR A 205 18.49 -64.02 5.32
C THR A 205 18.33 -64.29 6.82
N GLY A 206 18.37 -63.23 7.64
CA GLY A 206 18.17 -63.31 9.08
C GLY A 206 18.44 -61.99 9.80
N ASN A 207 18.10 -61.98 11.09
CA ASN A 207 18.47 -60.93 12.03
C ASN A 207 19.47 -61.51 13.04
N HIS A 208 20.60 -60.84 13.24
CA HIS A 208 21.68 -61.25 14.12
C HIS A 208 21.74 -60.36 15.37
N ALA A 209 22.16 -60.93 16.50
CA ALA A 209 22.14 -60.24 17.79
C ALA A 209 23.29 -59.22 17.98
N SER A 210 24.37 -59.31 17.20
CA SER A 210 25.55 -58.46 17.35
C SER A 210 26.27 -58.26 16.02
N LEU A 211 27.14 -57.23 15.96
CA LEU A 211 28.00 -57.00 14.80
C LEU A 211 28.90 -58.22 14.51
N ALA A 212 29.47 -58.84 15.54
CA ALA A 212 30.31 -60.04 15.39
C ALA A 212 29.54 -61.21 14.76
N ALA A 213 28.29 -61.45 15.21
CA ALA A 213 27.44 -62.50 14.64
C ALA A 213 27.03 -62.18 13.19
N LEU A 214 26.80 -60.90 12.86
CA LEU A 214 26.46 -60.45 11.52
C LEU A 214 27.65 -60.61 10.55
N VAL A 215 28.87 -60.29 10.99
CA VAL A 215 30.10 -60.43 10.19
C VAL A 215 30.49 -61.90 10.00
N ALA A 216 30.27 -62.75 11.01
CA ALA A 216 30.53 -64.19 10.91
C ALA A 216 29.50 -64.95 10.04
N ALA A 217 28.33 -64.35 9.77
CA ALA A 217 27.28 -65.00 8.99
C ALA A 217 27.72 -65.26 7.53
N ALA A 218 27.39 -66.43 6.99
CA ALA A 218 27.57 -66.74 5.58
C ALA A 218 26.40 -66.17 4.77
N ILE A 219 26.58 -64.99 4.19
CA ILE A 219 25.56 -64.31 3.38
C ILE A 219 25.94 -64.45 1.89
N PRO A 220 25.15 -65.18 1.08
CA PRO A 220 25.45 -65.34 -0.34
C PRO A 220 25.39 -64.01 -1.12
N PRO A 221 26.11 -63.89 -2.26
CA PRO A 221 25.96 -62.75 -3.16
C PRO A 221 24.50 -62.53 -3.58
N GLY A 222 24.06 -61.26 -3.61
CA GLY A 222 22.66 -60.90 -3.90
C GLY A 222 21.69 -61.12 -2.73
N LYS A 223 22.18 -61.49 -1.55
CA LYS A 223 21.43 -61.56 -0.29
C LYS A 223 21.99 -60.56 0.73
N TRP A 224 21.18 -60.28 1.74
CA TRP A 224 21.53 -59.35 2.82
C TRP A 224 20.97 -59.87 4.14
N ALA A 225 21.58 -59.45 5.25
CA ALA A 225 21.16 -59.76 6.61
C ALA A 225 21.15 -58.49 7.47
N THR A 226 20.52 -58.56 8.63
CA THR A 226 20.30 -57.42 9.52
C THR A 226 20.86 -57.67 10.91
N CYS A 227 21.16 -56.59 11.63
CA CYS A 227 21.28 -56.59 13.09
C CYS A 227 20.43 -55.43 13.61
N ASN A 228 19.16 -55.71 13.91
CA ASN A 228 18.19 -54.71 14.35
C ASN A 228 18.61 -54.09 15.69
N ALA A 229 19.32 -54.84 16.55
CA ALA A 229 19.79 -54.33 17.84
C ALA A 229 20.76 -53.14 17.72
N LEU A 230 21.45 -53.02 16.58
CA LEU A 230 22.46 -51.99 16.30
C LEU A 230 22.15 -51.17 15.03
N GLY A 231 20.96 -51.36 14.43
CA GLY A 231 20.55 -50.67 13.20
C GLY A 231 21.45 -50.95 11.99
N LEU A 232 21.96 -52.18 11.85
CA LEU A 232 22.92 -52.53 10.80
C LEU A 232 22.33 -53.41 9.70
N VAL A 233 22.89 -53.26 8.50
CA VAL A 233 22.69 -54.15 7.36
C VAL A 233 24.05 -54.65 6.87
N ARG A 234 24.11 -55.92 6.47
CA ARG A 234 25.25 -56.48 5.75
C ARG A 234 24.82 -57.08 4.42
N HIS A 235 25.54 -56.75 3.36
CA HIS A 235 25.36 -57.36 2.03
C HIS A 235 26.36 -58.48 1.78
N GLY A 236 25.91 -59.54 1.10
CA GLY A 236 26.74 -60.70 0.75
C GLY A 236 27.75 -60.46 -0.37
N ALA A 237 27.71 -59.29 -1.02
CA ALA A 237 28.68 -58.84 -2.02
C ALA A 237 28.82 -57.31 -1.95
N PRO A 238 29.93 -56.74 -2.46
CA PRO A 238 30.08 -55.29 -2.58
C PRO A 238 28.96 -54.66 -3.42
N LEU A 239 28.44 -53.53 -2.93
CA LEU A 239 27.44 -52.74 -3.62
C LEU A 239 28.08 -52.03 -4.82
N GLN A 240 27.39 -52.06 -5.96
CA GLN A 240 27.78 -51.43 -7.24
C GLN A 240 26.96 -50.18 -7.56
N GLY A 241 25.93 -49.86 -6.78
CA GLY A 241 25.13 -48.65 -6.92
C GLY A 241 24.69 -48.10 -5.57
N LEU A 242 23.89 -47.03 -5.62
CA LEU A 242 23.40 -46.36 -4.43
C LEU A 242 22.42 -47.28 -3.67
N PRO A 243 22.74 -47.69 -2.42
CA PRO A 243 21.82 -48.47 -1.61
C PRO A 243 20.75 -47.59 -0.99
N SER A 244 19.55 -48.15 -0.80
CA SER A 244 18.46 -47.44 -0.12
C SER A 244 17.61 -48.40 0.68
N TYR A 245 17.13 -47.94 1.83
CA TYR A 245 16.48 -48.81 2.80
C TYR A 245 15.11 -48.29 3.19
N MET A 246 14.19 -49.22 3.44
CA MET A 246 12.95 -48.93 4.15
C MET A 246 13.03 -49.61 5.50
N LEU A 247 12.90 -48.82 6.55
CA LEU A 247 13.01 -49.32 7.92
C LEU A 247 11.96 -48.69 8.82
N ARG A 248 11.61 -49.42 9.87
CA ARG A 248 11.00 -48.90 11.08
C ARG A 248 12.17 -48.61 12.03
N GLY A 249 12.39 -47.33 12.27
CA GLY A 249 13.58 -46.79 12.93
C GLY A 249 13.67 -47.12 14.42
N ASP A 250 14.26 -46.21 15.17
CA ASP A 250 14.53 -46.31 16.60
C ASP A 250 13.33 -46.83 17.40
N ALA A 251 13.62 -47.83 18.22
CA ALA A 251 12.71 -48.46 19.17
C ALA A 251 13.38 -48.61 20.55
N ALA A 252 14.49 -47.92 20.78
CA ALA A 252 15.26 -47.97 22.01
C ALA A 252 14.80 -46.95 23.06
N GLY A 253 13.85 -46.08 22.70
CA GLY A 253 13.20 -45.14 23.63
C GLY A 253 12.32 -45.83 24.67
N SER A 254 11.94 -45.07 25.70
CA SER A 254 11.06 -45.55 26.78
C SER A 254 9.70 -46.03 26.25
N ASP A 255 9.20 -45.37 25.21
CA ASP A 255 7.93 -45.66 24.54
C ASP A 255 8.09 -46.67 23.37
N GLY A 256 9.28 -47.27 23.20
CA GLY A 256 9.58 -48.20 22.11
C GLY A 256 9.57 -47.52 20.74
N TRP A 257 8.95 -48.17 19.75
CA TRP A 257 8.84 -47.62 18.40
C TRP A 257 7.71 -46.59 18.29
N VAL A 258 8.10 -45.33 18.09
CA VAL A 258 7.19 -44.18 18.06
C VAL A 258 7.15 -43.48 16.70
N ARG A 259 6.01 -42.84 16.40
CA ARG A 259 5.78 -42.11 15.13
C ARG A 259 5.06 -40.79 15.28
N LYS A 260 4.45 -40.53 16.43
CA LYS A 260 3.65 -39.32 16.63
C LYS A 260 4.56 -38.14 17.01
N PRO A 261 4.20 -36.89 16.66
CA PRO A 261 5.08 -35.73 16.84
C PRO A 261 5.55 -35.53 18.29
N GLY A 262 4.64 -35.61 19.27
CA GLY A 262 4.93 -35.46 20.68
C GLY A 262 5.87 -36.55 21.21
N GLN A 263 5.54 -37.82 20.92
CA GLN A 263 6.43 -38.95 21.22
C GLN A 263 7.83 -38.81 20.58
N LEU A 264 7.93 -38.32 19.34
CA LEU A 264 9.22 -38.09 18.69
C LEU A 264 10.04 -36.97 19.37
N ILE A 265 9.38 -35.88 19.78
CA ILE A 265 10.01 -34.80 20.54
C ILE A 265 10.53 -35.31 21.89
N LYS A 266 9.72 -36.10 22.61
CA LYS A 266 10.12 -36.75 23.85
C LYS A 266 11.34 -37.65 23.63
N ARG A 267 11.34 -38.48 22.57
CA ARG A 267 12.46 -39.35 22.23
C ARG A 267 13.75 -38.58 21.95
N LEU A 268 13.68 -37.46 21.24
CA LEU A 268 14.84 -36.60 20.98
C LEU A 268 15.42 -36.01 22.28
N ALA A 269 14.57 -35.57 23.20
CA ALA A 269 15.01 -35.11 24.51
C ALA A 269 15.61 -36.24 25.36
N GLU A 270 15.05 -37.45 25.30
CA GLU A 270 15.60 -38.65 25.97
C GLU A 270 17.01 -38.98 25.49
N LEU A 271 17.26 -38.94 24.18
CA LEU A 271 18.58 -39.23 23.60
C LEU A 271 19.70 -38.36 24.19
N ARG A 272 19.36 -37.15 24.65
CA ARG A 272 20.30 -36.18 25.22
C ARG A 272 20.13 -36.00 26.73
N GLY A 273 19.28 -36.80 27.38
CA GLY A 273 19.10 -36.77 28.84
C GLY A 273 18.24 -35.63 29.38
N PHE A 274 17.43 -34.98 28.54
CA PHE A 274 16.62 -33.80 28.90
C PHE A 274 15.11 -34.07 28.95
N VAL A 275 14.68 -35.34 29.03
CA VAL A 275 13.25 -35.71 29.05
C VAL A 275 12.47 -35.05 30.18
N SER A 276 13.10 -34.82 31.35
CA SER A 276 12.47 -34.13 32.50
C SER A 276 12.19 -32.65 32.24
N ARG A 277 12.83 -32.06 31.24
CA ARG A 277 12.58 -30.68 30.78
C ARG A 277 11.50 -30.61 29.69
N VAL A 278 10.81 -31.72 29.38
CA VAL A 278 9.68 -31.74 28.45
C VAL A 278 8.38 -31.93 29.22
N SER A 279 7.36 -31.13 28.91
CA SER A 279 6.02 -31.27 29.48
C SER A 279 5.30 -32.46 28.84
N GLU A 280 5.24 -33.59 29.55
CA GLU A 280 4.57 -34.81 29.08
C GLU A 280 3.10 -34.56 28.72
N ALA A 281 2.37 -33.82 29.56
CA ALA A 281 0.98 -33.43 29.31
C ALA A 281 0.81 -32.65 27.99
N SER A 282 1.77 -31.80 27.63
CA SER A 282 1.72 -31.01 26.40
C SER A 282 1.96 -31.86 25.16
N VAL A 283 2.96 -32.74 25.20
CA VAL A 283 3.29 -33.60 24.04
C VAL A 283 2.25 -34.71 23.84
N ASP A 284 1.64 -35.22 24.90
CA ASP A 284 0.52 -36.16 24.82
C ASP A 284 -0.73 -35.49 24.24
N ALA A 285 -1.03 -34.25 24.66
CA ALA A 285 -2.12 -33.47 24.09
C ALA A 285 -1.90 -33.15 22.60
N LEU A 286 -0.65 -32.89 22.21
CA LEU A 286 -0.27 -32.74 20.81
C LEU A 286 -0.60 -34.00 20.02
N ASP A 287 -0.20 -35.18 20.51
CA ASP A 287 -0.41 -36.46 19.83
C ASP A 287 -1.89 -36.87 19.73
N ILE A 288 -2.72 -36.46 20.68
CA ILE A 288 -4.18 -36.61 20.61
C ILE A 288 -4.76 -35.70 19.53
N SER A 289 -4.32 -34.45 19.47
CA SER A 289 -4.85 -33.46 18.53
C SER A 289 -4.33 -33.61 17.09
N ARG A 290 -3.13 -34.18 16.93
CA ARG A 290 -2.39 -34.37 15.68
C ARG A 290 -1.86 -35.81 15.62
N PRO A 291 -2.74 -36.82 15.48
CA PRO A 291 -2.36 -38.23 15.46
C PRO A 291 -1.76 -38.63 14.09
N TRP A 292 -0.85 -37.81 13.57
CA TRP A 292 -0.24 -37.96 12.28
C TRP A 292 1.12 -38.63 12.43
N ASN A 293 1.32 -39.70 11.67
CA ASN A 293 2.58 -40.42 11.68
C ASN A 293 3.65 -39.61 10.94
N LEU A 294 4.76 -39.38 11.62
CA LEU A 294 5.96 -38.79 11.07
C LEU A 294 7.08 -39.83 10.98
N SER A 295 8.02 -39.54 10.10
CA SER A 295 9.26 -40.30 9.91
C SER A 295 10.36 -39.27 9.72
N ILE A 296 11.52 -39.48 10.34
CA ILE A 296 12.66 -38.55 10.28
C ILE A 296 13.93 -39.38 10.11
N TYR A 297 14.79 -38.98 9.17
CA TYR A 297 16.15 -39.50 9.06
C TYR A 297 17.13 -38.34 9.17
N LEU A 298 18.08 -38.45 10.09
CA LEU A 298 19.13 -37.45 10.31
C LEU A 298 20.49 -38.09 10.05
N ALA A 299 21.23 -37.56 9.08
CA ALA A 299 22.63 -37.90 8.83
C ALA A 299 23.57 -36.69 8.94
N GLU A 300 23.00 -35.50 9.07
CA GLU A 300 23.73 -34.24 9.31
C GLU A 300 23.40 -33.71 10.68
N GLN A 301 24.34 -32.97 11.27
CA GLN A 301 24.18 -32.48 12.63
C GLN A 301 23.09 -31.40 12.70
N VAL A 302 22.21 -31.54 13.68
CA VAL A 302 21.14 -30.58 14.00
C VAL A 302 21.09 -30.37 15.50
N THR A 303 20.62 -29.20 15.95
CA THR A 303 20.35 -28.96 17.38
C THR A 303 18.97 -29.49 17.75
N LEU A 304 18.73 -29.77 19.05
CA LEU A 304 17.40 -30.14 19.54
C LEU A 304 16.36 -29.07 19.20
N ARG A 305 16.72 -27.79 19.32
CA ARG A 305 15.87 -26.64 19.02
C ARG A 305 15.33 -26.71 17.60
N ASP A 306 16.23 -26.83 16.62
CA ASP A 306 15.89 -26.82 15.20
C ASP A 306 15.02 -28.03 14.83
N ILE A 307 15.37 -29.24 15.27
CA ILE A 307 14.57 -30.41 14.91
C ILE A 307 13.19 -30.42 15.59
N ILE A 308 13.08 -29.98 16.86
CA ILE A 308 11.80 -29.91 17.58
C ILE A 308 10.88 -28.87 16.92
N GLN A 309 11.43 -27.71 16.55
CA GLN A 309 10.69 -26.68 15.81
C GLN A 309 10.19 -27.21 14.46
N ARG A 310 11.05 -27.89 13.70
CA ARG A 310 10.67 -28.51 12.42
C ARG A 310 9.53 -29.51 12.59
N ILE A 311 9.57 -30.35 13.64
CA ILE A 311 8.48 -31.29 13.95
C ILE A 311 7.20 -30.53 14.27
N ALA A 312 7.25 -29.56 15.19
CA ALA A 312 6.08 -28.78 15.59
C ALA A 312 5.45 -28.04 14.39
N ALA A 313 6.27 -27.36 13.59
CA ALA A 313 5.84 -26.64 12.39
C ALA A 313 5.18 -27.59 11.36
N SER A 314 5.72 -28.81 11.19
CA SER A 314 5.15 -29.80 10.26
C SER A 314 3.71 -30.20 10.58
N VAL A 315 3.30 -30.07 11.85
CA VAL A 315 1.94 -30.40 12.31
C VAL A 315 1.12 -29.15 12.70
N ASN A 316 1.55 -27.97 12.25
CA ASN A 316 0.95 -26.67 12.57
C ASN A 316 0.81 -26.45 14.08
N ALA A 317 1.91 -26.67 14.81
CA ALA A 317 2.05 -26.45 16.23
C ALA A 317 3.23 -25.51 16.53
N VAL A 318 3.18 -24.86 17.68
CA VAL A 318 4.24 -23.98 18.17
C VAL A 318 4.88 -24.60 19.41
N ALA A 319 6.20 -24.66 19.41
CA ALA A 319 6.99 -25.05 20.56
C ALA A 319 7.41 -23.80 21.36
N GLY A 320 7.43 -23.91 22.68
CA GLY A 320 7.85 -22.84 23.59
C GLY A 320 8.43 -23.41 24.88
N VAL A 321 9.10 -22.59 25.67
CA VAL A 321 9.61 -22.98 26.99
C VAL A 321 8.83 -22.22 28.05
N SER A 322 8.15 -22.94 28.93
CA SER A 322 7.38 -22.33 30.02
C SER A 322 8.29 -21.57 30.98
N TRP A 323 7.69 -20.69 31.79
CA TRP A 323 8.35 -20.00 32.89
C TRP A 323 9.02 -20.94 33.92
N MET A 324 8.71 -22.24 33.88
CA MET A 324 9.29 -23.28 34.74
C MET A 324 10.45 -24.05 34.07
N GLY A 325 10.90 -23.64 32.88
CA GLY A 325 11.98 -24.35 32.18
C GLY A 325 11.55 -25.60 31.41
N GLN A 326 10.25 -25.88 31.35
CA GLN A 326 9.73 -27.03 30.60
C GLN A 326 9.35 -26.63 29.18
N LEU A 327 9.88 -27.36 28.19
CA LEU A 327 9.43 -27.33 26.80
C LEU A 327 7.98 -27.82 26.73
N PHE A 328 7.13 -27.04 26.07
CA PHE A 328 5.76 -27.40 25.74
C PHE A 328 5.53 -27.18 24.25
N VAL A 329 4.56 -27.89 23.68
CA VAL A 329 4.20 -27.79 22.26
C VAL A 329 2.68 -27.81 22.14
N VAL A 330 2.12 -26.80 21.48
CA VAL A 330 0.67 -26.62 21.38
C VAL A 330 0.26 -26.46 19.92
N PRO A 331 -0.76 -27.20 19.44
CA PRO A 331 -1.29 -27.01 18.10
C PRO A 331 -1.94 -25.63 17.97
N ILE A 332 -1.74 -24.97 16.83
CA ILE A 332 -2.48 -23.74 16.51
C ILE A 332 -3.91 -24.14 16.17
N ALA A 333 -4.87 -23.67 16.97
CA ALA A 333 -6.29 -23.91 16.76
C ALA A 333 -7.11 -22.71 17.25
N ILE A 334 -8.18 -22.40 16.54
CA ILE A 334 -9.19 -21.45 17.01
C ILE A 334 -10.14 -22.23 17.93
N GLY A 335 -9.98 -22.04 19.24
CA GLY A 335 -10.82 -22.65 20.26
C GLY A 335 -12.06 -21.82 20.58
N ALA A 336 -12.93 -22.37 21.42
CA ALA A 336 -13.96 -21.58 22.08
C ALA A 336 -13.27 -20.52 22.98
N PRO A 337 -13.78 -19.28 23.03
CA PRO A 337 -13.20 -18.24 23.86
C PRO A 337 -13.22 -18.67 25.33
N ALA A 338 -12.04 -18.84 25.92
CA ALA A 338 -11.89 -19.20 27.34
C ALA A 338 -11.96 -17.99 28.27
N THR A 339 -11.62 -16.81 27.76
CA THR A 339 -11.73 -15.53 28.47
C THR A 339 -12.07 -14.43 27.47
N THR A 340 -12.69 -13.35 27.95
CA THR A 340 -12.98 -12.16 27.13
C THR A 340 -12.09 -11.03 27.59
N LEU A 341 -11.14 -10.63 26.75
CA LEU A 341 -10.38 -9.40 26.91
C LEU A 341 -11.17 -8.27 26.26
N ARG A 342 -11.53 -7.24 27.02
CA ARG A 342 -12.26 -6.09 26.48
C ARG A 342 -11.34 -4.90 26.35
N SER A 343 -11.31 -4.32 25.15
CA SER A 343 -10.56 -3.11 24.84
C SER A 343 -11.09 -1.87 25.56
N ASP A 344 -12.29 -1.93 26.13
CA ASP A 344 -12.90 -0.86 26.94
C ASP A 344 -12.43 -0.86 28.41
N GLY A 345 -11.55 -1.78 28.80
CA GLY A 345 -11.01 -1.90 30.15
C GLY A 345 -12.01 -2.45 31.19
N THR A 346 -13.20 -2.89 30.77
CA THR A 346 -14.24 -3.38 31.70
C THR A 346 -14.03 -4.84 32.14
N ALA A 347 -13.09 -5.55 31.52
CA ALA A 347 -12.71 -6.91 31.89
C ALA A 347 -11.25 -6.95 32.39
N TRP A 348 -11.00 -7.73 33.44
CA TRP A 348 -9.65 -8.02 33.91
C TRP A 348 -9.11 -9.28 33.22
N PRO A 349 -7.84 -9.30 32.76
CA PRO A 349 -6.88 -8.20 32.81
C PRO A 349 -7.19 -7.07 31.79
N PRO A 350 -6.94 -5.80 32.15
CA PRO A 350 -7.22 -4.65 31.30
C PRO A 350 -6.32 -4.67 30.07
N VAL A 351 -6.92 -4.36 28.92
CA VAL A 351 -6.21 -4.29 27.65
C VAL A 351 -5.64 -2.88 27.47
N GLY A 352 -4.32 -2.78 27.32
CA GLY A 352 -3.63 -1.48 27.18
C GLY A 352 -3.78 -0.88 25.78
N ASP A 353 -3.59 -1.68 24.74
CA ASP A 353 -3.72 -1.26 23.33
C ASP A 353 -4.19 -2.43 22.46
N VAL A 354 -4.91 -2.13 21.38
CA VAL A 354 -5.38 -3.11 20.40
C VAL A 354 -5.14 -2.59 19.00
N ALA A 355 -4.27 -3.27 18.25
CA ALA A 355 -4.02 -2.98 16.85
C ALA A 355 -4.31 -4.21 15.99
N GLN A 356 -5.02 -4.02 14.89
CA GLN A 356 -5.15 -5.04 13.85
C GLN A 356 -3.95 -4.94 12.91
N ILE A 357 -3.16 -6.01 12.84
CA ILE A 357 -2.02 -6.09 11.93
C ILE A 357 -2.53 -6.50 10.54
N ALA A 358 -1.95 -5.95 9.48
CA ALA A 358 -2.25 -6.36 8.11
C ALA A 358 -1.85 -7.84 7.94
N VAL A 359 -2.82 -8.69 7.61
CA VAL A 359 -2.59 -10.13 7.39
C VAL A 359 -2.82 -10.44 5.92
N GLY A 360 -1.92 -11.24 5.33
CA GLY A 360 -2.13 -11.78 3.99
C GLY A 360 -3.39 -12.64 3.90
N GLN A 361 -3.91 -12.86 2.69
CA GLN A 361 -5.04 -13.78 2.49
C GLN A 361 -4.67 -15.18 3.02
N PRO A 362 -5.52 -15.79 3.87
CA PRO A 362 -5.23 -17.11 4.42
C PRO A 362 -5.33 -18.17 3.33
N TYR A 363 -4.33 -19.06 3.26
CA TYR A 363 -4.40 -20.25 2.43
C TYR A 363 -5.36 -21.25 3.08
N TRP A 364 -6.48 -21.53 2.41
CA TRP A 364 -7.56 -22.34 3.00
C TRP A 364 -7.29 -23.85 2.96
N ARG A 365 -6.29 -24.32 2.18
CA ARG A 365 -5.72 -25.67 2.22
C ARG A 365 -4.52 -25.81 1.26
N MET A 366 -3.40 -26.30 1.77
CA MET A 366 -2.34 -26.94 0.97
C MET A 366 -2.19 -28.36 1.50
N ALA A 367 -2.40 -29.36 0.64
CA ALA A 367 -2.21 -30.76 0.99
C ALA A 367 -1.32 -31.41 -0.05
N VAL A 368 -0.20 -31.99 0.40
CA VAL A 368 0.69 -32.79 -0.43
C VAL A 368 0.72 -34.19 0.18
N GLN A 369 0.22 -35.19 -0.55
CA GLN A 369 0.19 -36.59 -0.13
C GLN A 369 1.43 -37.37 -0.61
N ALA A 370 2.60 -36.74 -0.56
CA ALA A 370 3.85 -37.38 -0.94
C ALA A 370 4.57 -37.90 0.32
N GLU A 371 4.97 -39.17 0.31
CA GLU A 371 5.89 -39.71 1.30
C GLU A 371 7.31 -39.25 0.95
N ARG A 372 8.06 -38.74 1.94
CA ARG A 372 9.42 -38.22 1.69
C ARG A 372 10.38 -39.36 1.37
N THR A 373 11.05 -39.25 0.24
CA THR A 373 12.27 -40.02 -0.08
C THR A 373 13.46 -39.34 0.61
N TRP A 374 14.20 -40.09 1.43
CA TRP A 374 15.31 -39.52 2.22
C TRP A 374 16.63 -39.44 1.46
N GLU A 375 16.76 -40.19 0.37
CA GLU A 375 17.86 -40.12 -0.59
C GLU A 375 17.28 -39.79 -1.97
N VAL A 376 17.82 -38.78 -2.67
CA VAL A 376 17.36 -38.44 -4.03
C VAL A 376 18.17 -39.24 -5.05
N HIS A 377 17.52 -40.11 -5.81
CA HIS A 377 18.14 -40.91 -6.85
C HIS A 377 18.29 -40.16 -8.17
N ALA A 378 19.48 -40.19 -8.76
CA ALA A 378 19.67 -39.75 -10.14
C ALA A 378 19.23 -40.84 -11.13
N LEU A 379 19.14 -40.51 -12.42
CA LEU A 379 18.82 -41.49 -13.47
C LEU A 379 19.80 -42.66 -13.52
N SER A 380 21.08 -42.42 -13.19
CA SER A 380 22.12 -43.46 -13.07
C SER A 380 21.91 -44.42 -11.90
N ASP A 381 21.11 -44.00 -10.91
CA ASP A 381 20.79 -44.76 -9.71
C ASP A 381 19.48 -45.55 -9.84
N VAL A 382 18.98 -45.72 -11.06
CA VAL A 382 17.81 -46.53 -11.36
C VAL A 382 18.24 -47.75 -12.18
N ALA A 383 17.94 -48.94 -11.69
CA ALA A 383 18.18 -50.17 -12.41
C ALA A 383 17.23 -50.24 -13.61
N PHE A 384 17.79 -50.10 -14.80
CA PHE A 384 17.11 -50.26 -16.07
C PHE A 384 18.01 -51.04 -17.04
N THR A 385 17.40 -51.70 -18.03
CA THR A 385 18.09 -52.52 -19.04
C THR A 385 19.06 -51.71 -19.89
N ALA A 386 18.75 -50.44 -20.12
CA ALA A 386 19.60 -49.46 -20.80
C ALA A 386 19.90 -48.25 -19.89
N GLU A 387 20.86 -47.42 -20.27
CA GLU A 387 21.11 -46.16 -19.58
C GLU A 387 19.93 -45.19 -19.77
N LEU A 388 19.45 -44.61 -18.67
CA LEU A 388 18.38 -43.62 -18.70
C LEU A 388 18.95 -42.24 -19.05
N ILE A 389 18.52 -41.67 -20.19
CA ILE A 389 19.03 -40.40 -20.72
C ILE A 389 17.86 -39.48 -21.05
N ASP A 390 17.83 -38.28 -20.48
CA ASP A 390 16.90 -37.23 -20.87
C ASP A 390 17.34 -36.59 -22.19
N ARG A 391 16.47 -36.64 -23.21
CA ARG A 391 16.68 -36.07 -24.54
C ARG A 391 15.96 -34.72 -24.72
N GLY A 392 15.25 -34.24 -23.71
CA GLY A 392 14.46 -33.02 -23.80
C GLY A 392 13.17 -33.22 -24.60
N THR A 393 12.80 -32.26 -25.44
CA THR A 393 11.55 -32.31 -26.22
C THR A 393 11.63 -33.34 -27.34
N TYR A 394 10.55 -34.10 -27.54
CA TYR A 394 10.44 -35.05 -28.66
C TYR A 394 10.64 -34.38 -30.02
N ASP A 395 11.49 -34.97 -30.86
CA ASP A 395 11.75 -34.62 -32.25
C ASP A 395 11.50 -35.84 -33.16
N ALA A 396 10.67 -35.69 -34.19
CA ALA A 396 10.34 -36.76 -35.12
C ALA A 396 11.53 -37.23 -35.97
N GLY A 397 12.53 -36.36 -36.19
CA GLY A 397 13.75 -36.68 -36.95
C GLY A 397 14.80 -37.44 -36.14
N GLU A 398 14.67 -37.49 -34.81
CA GLU A 398 15.63 -38.13 -33.93
C GLU A 398 15.34 -39.64 -33.78
N THR A 399 16.40 -40.44 -33.78
CA THR A 399 16.29 -41.88 -33.50
C THR A 399 16.37 -42.12 -31.99
N TYR A 400 15.28 -42.64 -31.42
CA TYR A 400 15.23 -43.02 -30.01
C TYR A 400 15.55 -44.50 -29.82
N ARG A 401 16.15 -44.83 -28.68
CA ARG A 401 16.48 -46.20 -28.26
C ARG A 401 16.02 -46.40 -26.81
N GLU A 402 15.94 -47.65 -26.37
CA GLU A 402 15.58 -48.00 -24.99
C GLU A 402 16.37 -47.14 -23.99
N GLY A 403 15.67 -46.55 -23.02
CA GLY A 403 16.27 -45.69 -21.99
C GLY A 403 16.19 -44.18 -22.27
N HIS A 404 15.89 -43.76 -23.50
CA HIS A 404 15.69 -42.33 -23.79
C HIS A 404 14.38 -41.81 -23.20
N ILE A 405 14.44 -40.68 -22.51
CA ILE A 405 13.28 -39.98 -21.94
C ILE A 405 13.03 -38.71 -22.75
N VAL A 406 11.79 -38.44 -23.14
CA VAL A 406 11.40 -37.22 -23.87
C VAL A 406 10.20 -36.54 -23.22
N PHE A 407 10.14 -35.22 -23.34
CA PHE A 407 8.96 -34.41 -23.09
C PHE A 407 8.08 -34.32 -24.34
N SER A 408 6.79 -34.62 -24.22
CA SER A 408 5.81 -34.49 -25.30
C SER A 408 5.04 -33.18 -25.12
N PRO A 409 5.25 -32.16 -25.98
CA PRO A 409 4.55 -30.89 -25.87
C PRO A 409 3.04 -31.03 -26.09
N THR A 410 2.61 -32.05 -26.84
CA THR A 410 1.19 -32.33 -27.10
C THR A 410 0.46 -32.81 -25.85
N THR A 411 1.12 -33.58 -24.99
CA THR A 411 0.49 -34.15 -23.79
C THR A 411 0.93 -33.47 -22.50
N GLY A 412 1.99 -32.67 -22.52
CA GLY A 412 2.60 -32.08 -21.32
C GLY A 412 3.29 -33.10 -20.40
N ALA A 413 3.40 -34.36 -20.84
CA ALA A 413 3.95 -35.46 -20.07
C ALA A 413 5.34 -35.87 -20.59
N ARG A 414 6.08 -36.62 -19.77
CA ARG A 414 7.36 -37.22 -20.16
C ARG A 414 7.21 -38.72 -20.35
N TYR A 415 7.84 -39.25 -21.38
CA TYR A 415 7.77 -40.65 -21.78
C TYR A 415 9.16 -41.27 -21.86
N LEU A 416 9.25 -42.53 -21.45
CA LEU A 416 10.42 -43.37 -21.57
C LEU A 416 10.29 -44.26 -22.81
N TYR A 417 11.29 -44.26 -23.68
CA TYR A 417 11.35 -45.18 -24.81
C TYR A 417 11.70 -46.58 -24.31
N VAL A 418 10.85 -47.56 -24.58
CA VAL A 418 10.94 -48.95 -24.07
C VAL A 418 11.14 -50.00 -25.16
N SER A 419 11.03 -49.62 -26.44
CA SER A 419 11.30 -50.56 -27.54
C SER A 419 12.79 -50.90 -27.62
N THR A 420 13.10 -52.19 -27.76
CA THR A 420 14.46 -52.69 -27.90
C THR A 420 15.09 -52.37 -29.27
N THR A 421 14.26 -52.02 -30.26
CA THR A 421 14.72 -51.61 -31.59
C THR A 421 14.72 -50.08 -31.71
N PRO A 422 15.87 -49.44 -31.99
CA PRO A 422 15.95 -48.00 -32.17
C PRO A 422 15.21 -47.55 -33.43
N THR A 423 14.34 -46.54 -33.32
CA THR A 423 13.55 -46.01 -34.44
C THR A 423 13.26 -44.52 -34.28
N ALA A 424 13.01 -43.82 -35.39
CA ALA A 424 12.58 -42.42 -35.45
C ALA A 424 11.10 -42.31 -35.83
N GLY A 425 10.50 -41.12 -35.67
CA GLY A 425 9.14 -40.83 -36.14
C GLY A 425 7.98 -41.38 -35.32
N ASN A 426 8.24 -42.09 -34.22
CA ASN A 426 7.19 -42.60 -33.33
C ASN A 426 6.81 -41.54 -32.28
N ALA A 427 5.72 -40.80 -32.50
CA ALA A 427 5.28 -39.77 -31.55
C ALA A 427 4.68 -40.37 -30.25
N PRO A 428 5.05 -39.88 -29.05
CA PRO A 428 4.35 -40.21 -27.82
C PRO A 428 2.96 -39.54 -27.76
N PRO A 429 1.92 -40.21 -27.23
CA PRO A 429 1.92 -41.53 -26.62
C PRO A 429 1.70 -42.64 -27.66
N ASN A 430 2.65 -43.57 -27.75
CA ASN A 430 2.47 -44.84 -28.46
C ASN A 430 3.05 -45.95 -27.59
N VAL A 431 2.18 -46.76 -26.97
CA VAL A 431 2.54 -47.77 -25.96
C VAL A 431 3.50 -48.86 -26.48
N THR A 432 3.63 -49.00 -27.80
CA THR A 432 4.60 -49.93 -28.42
C THR A 432 6.04 -49.45 -28.23
N TYR A 433 6.24 -48.13 -28.23
CA TYR A 433 7.56 -47.50 -28.17
C TYR A 433 7.81 -46.74 -26.88
N TRP A 434 6.74 -46.22 -26.26
CA TRP A 434 6.80 -45.27 -25.16
C TRP A 434 5.97 -45.74 -23.98
N SER A 435 6.58 -45.78 -22.79
CA SER A 435 5.89 -45.87 -21.52
C SER A 435 5.78 -44.49 -20.88
N LEU A 436 4.69 -44.21 -20.17
CA LEU A 436 4.57 -42.99 -19.38
C LEU A 436 5.64 -43.00 -18.27
N TYR A 437 6.47 -41.97 -18.22
CA TYR A 437 7.51 -41.80 -17.19
C TYR A 437 7.07 -40.79 -16.12
N GLN A 438 6.56 -39.65 -16.56
CA GLN A 438 5.99 -38.62 -15.69
C GLN A 438 4.71 -38.09 -16.33
N ALA A 439 3.60 -38.13 -15.59
CA ALA A 439 2.35 -37.52 -16.03
C ALA A 439 2.50 -35.99 -16.17
N ALA A 440 1.64 -35.39 -16.99
CA ALA A 440 1.57 -33.94 -17.08
C ALA A 440 1.21 -33.33 -15.72
N ASP A 441 1.79 -32.16 -15.42
CA ASP A 441 1.45 -31.44 -14.20
C ASP A 441 -0.01 -30.91 -14.31
N PRO A 442 -0.92 -31.41 -13.46
CA PRO A 442 -2.32 -30.95 -13.48
C PRO A 442 -2.44 -29.47 -13.12
N GLY A 443 -1.53 -28.93 -12.29
CA GLY A 443 -1.48 -27.51 -11.93
C GLY A 443 -1.09 -26.63 -13.10
N LEU A 444 -0.06 -27.03 -13.87
CA LEU A 444 0.33 -26.32 -15.10
C LEU A 444 -0.81 -26.33 -16.13
N THR A 445 -1.49 -27.47 -16.26
CA THR A 445 -2.64 -27.62 -17.16
C THR A 445 -3.79 -26.69 -16.76
N ALA A 446 -4.11 -26.60 -15.47
CA ALA A 446 -5.13 -25.68 -14.95
C ALA A 446 -4.74 -24.21 -15.12
N ALA A 447 -3.46 -23.86 -14.94
CA ALA A 447 -2.95 -22.51 -15.12
C ALA A 447 -3.06 -22.06 -16.59
N LEU A 448 -2.69 -22.93 -17.54
CA LEU A 448 -2.84 -22.66 -18.97
C LEU A 448 -4.30 -22.49 -19.39
N ALA A 449 -5.20 -23.31 -18.85
CA ALA A 449 -6.64 -23.14 -19.06
C ALA A 449 -7.15 -21.79 -18.54
N THR A 450 -6.70 -21.38 -17.34
CA THR A 450 -7.05 -20.08 -16.75
C THR A 450 -6.55 -18.91 -17.62
N LEU A 451 -5.34 -18.99 -18.14
CA LEU A 451 -4.80 -17.97 -19.05
C LEU A 451 -5.56 -17.91 -20.37
N ALA A 452 -5.94 -19.05 -20.92
CA ALA A 452 -6.77 -19.11 -22.11
C ALA A 452 -8.15 -18.48 -21.88
N ASP A 453 -8.75 -18.71 -20.71
CA ASP A 453 -10.01 -18.08 -20.32
C ASP A 453 -9.87 -16.56 -20.16
N ILE A 454 -8.78 -16.07 -19.55
CA ILE A 454 -8.49 -14.63 -19.41
C ILE A 454 -8.28 -13.95 -20.77
N ALA A 455 -7.66 -14.65 -21.71
CA ALA A 455 -7.44 -14.14 -23.07
C ALA A 455 -8.68 -14.22 -23.97
N ASN A 456 -9.79 -14.82 -23.48
CA ASN A 456 -10.97 -15.07 -24.28
C ASN A 456 -12.05 -13.99 -24.05
N ASP A 457 -12.14 -13.06 -24.98
CA ASP A 457 -13.17 -11.99 -25.04
C ASP A 457 -14.63 -12.50 -24.97
N ALA A 458 -14.90 -13.78 -25.25
CA ALA A 458 -16.22 -14.38 -25.14
C ALA A 458 -16.56 -14.89 -23.72
N LEU A 459 -15.67 -14.67 -22.76
CA LEU A 459 -15.86 -15.02 -21.36
C LEU A 459 -15.71 -13.78 -20.48
N LEU A 460 -16.51 -13.73 -19.43
CA LEU A 460 -16.34 -12.81 -18.32
C LEU A 460 -15.76 -13.61 -17.14
N THR A 461 -14.48 -13.38 -16.85
CA THR A 461 -13.72 -14.09 -15.82
C THR A 461 -13.97 -13.53 -14.41
N PRO A 462 -13.71 -14.30 -13.34
CA PRO A 462 -13.76 -13.82 -11.96
C PRO A 462 -13.01 -12.52 -11.69
N GLY A 463 -11.91 -12.26 -12.41
CA GLY A 463 -11.11 -11.03 -12.27
C GLY A 463 -11.80 -9.79 -12.84
N GLU A 464 -12.60 -9.94 -13.89
CA GLU A 464 -13.28 -8.83 -14.58
C GLU A 464 -14.61 -8.46 -13.92
N LYS A 465 -15.25 -9.43 -13.26
CA LYS A 465 -16.58 -9.26 -12.64
C LYS A 465 -16.66 -8.15 -11.58
N PRO A 466 -15.71 -7.98 -10.64
CA PRO A 466 -15.78 -6.90 -9.65
C PRO A 466 -15.84 -5.51 -10.28
N PHE A 467 -15.07 -5.30 -11.36
CA PHE A 467 -15.09 -4.04 -12.10
C PHE A 467 -16.47 -3.82 -12.74
N LEU A 468 -16.99 -4.84 -13.42
CA LEU A 468 -18.31 -4.79 -14.06
C LEU A 468 -19.45 -4.53 -13.07
N ILE A 469 -19.44 -5.21 -11.91
CA ILE A 469 -20.43 -5.02 -10.84
C ILE A 469 -20.43 -3.57 -10.35
N ARG A 470 -19.24 -3.00 -10.14
CA ARG A 470 -19.09 -1.61 -9.71
C ARG A 470 -19.57 -0.63 -10.79
N GLU A 471 -19.21 -0.85 -12.04
CA GLU A 471 -19.63 -0.02 -13.19
C GLU A 471 -21.15 -0.03 -13.35
N TYR A 472 -21.77 -1.21 -13.30
CA TYR A 472 -23.23 -1.35 -13.34
C TYR A 472 -23.91 -0.68 -12.14
N ALA A 473 -23.37 -0.83 -10.93
CA ALA A 473 -23.90 -0.14 -9.75
C ALA A 473 -23.80 1.39 -9.87
N ALA A 474 -22.72 1.92 -10.45
CA ALA A 474 -22.56 3.35 -10.70
C ALA A 474 -23.63 3.87 -11.66
N ILE A 475 -23.89 3.15 -12.76
CA ILE A 475 -24.97 3.47 -13.73
C ILE A 475 -26.34 3.52 -13.03
N LEU A 476 -26.65 2.55 -12.16
CA LEU A 476 -27.93 2.57 -11.43
C LEU A 476 -28.03 3.74 -10.45
N ASN A 477 -26.95 4.06 -9.75
CA ASN A 477 -26.93 5.14 -8.77
C ASN A 477 -27.10 6.52 -9.42
N GLU A 478 -26.44 6.79 -10.55
CA GLU A 478 -26.56 8.07 -11.25
C GLU A 478 -27.91 8.25 -11.97
N GLN A 479 -28.55 7.15 -12.39
CA GLN A 479 -29.73 7.18 -13.25
C GLN A 479 -30.86 8.02 -12.69
N SER A 480 -31.15 7.86 -11.39
CA SER A 480 -32.27 8.53 -10.72
C SER A 480 -32.10 10.04 -10.65
N GLY A 481 -30.88 10.52 -10.34
CA GLY A 481 -30.55 11.94 -10.25
C GLY A 481 -30.62 12.62 -11.61
N ILE A 482 -29.97 12.04 -12.63
CA ILE A 482 -29.98 12.56 -14.00
C ILE A 482 -31.42 12.58 -14.55
N SER A 483 -32.19 11.51 -14.32
CA SER A 483 -33.60 11.44 -14.77
C SER A 483 -34.50 12.46 -14.08
N SER A 484 -34.26 12.75 -12.80
CA SER A 484 -35.04 13.74 -12.04
C SER A 484 -34.74 15.16 -12.52
N GLN A 485 -33.47 15.48 -12.79
CA GLN A 485 -33.07 16.77 -13.36
C GLN A 485 -33.65 16.97 -14.76
N ALA A 486 -33.63 15.93 -15.60
CA ALA A 486 -34.27 15.96 -16.91
C ALA A 486 -35.78 16.25 -16.81
N LEU A 487 -36.48 15.61 -15.86
CA LEU A 487 -37.90 15.83 -15.61
C LEU A 487 -38.18 17.27 -15.16
N ALA A 488 -37.39 17.82 -14.24
CA ALA A 488 -37.51 19.20 -13.77
C ALA A 488 -37.35 20.22 -14.91
N TYR A 489 -36.52 19.91 -15.92
CA TYR A 489 -36.37 20.74 -17.09
C TYR A 489 -37.37 20.48 -18.23
N GLY A 490 -38.23 19.47 -18.10
CA GLY A 490 -39.25 19.11 -19.10
C GLY A 490 -38.71 18.27 -20.26
N ILE A 491 -37.55 17.63 -20.10
CA ILE A 491 -36.91 16.80 -21.13
C ILE A 491 -37.47 15.37 -21.05
N THR A 492 -38.30 14.98 -22.02
CA THR A 492 -39.02 13.68 -22.01
C THR A 492 -38.41 12.63 -22.91
N SER A 493 -38.05 12.97 -24.15
CA SER A 493 -37.57 12.01 -25.16
C SER A 493 -36.21 11.39 -24.78
N GLN A 494 -35.19 12.20 -24.54
CA GLN A 494 -33.84 11.75 -24.18
C GLN A 494 -33.84 11.00 -22.84
N ARG A 495 -34.69 11.42 -21.89
CA ARG A 495 -34.89 10.75 -20.61
C ARG A 495 -35.42 9.32 -20.80
N THR A 496 -36.42 9.18 -21.68
CA THR A 496 -37.00 7.88 -22.02
C THR A 496 -35.97 6.97 -22.70
N SER A 497 -35.18 7.50 -23.64
CA SER A 497 -34.12 6.74 -24.31
C SER A 497 -33.06 6.23 -23.33
N TYR A 498 -32.57 7.06 -22.40
CA TYR A 498 -31.60 6.63 -21.39
C TYR A 498 -32.17 5.56 -20.44
N ASN A 499 -33.40 5.74 -19.96
CA ASN A 499 -34.05 4.74 -19.10
C ASN A 499 -34.27 3.40 -19.80
N ASN A 500 -34.65 3.43 -21.09
CA ASN A 500 -34.79 2.22 -21.89
C ASN A 500 -33.45 1.52 -22.13
N ALA A 501 -32.37 2.27 -22.37
CA ALA A 501 -31.03 1.72 -22.52
C ALA A 501 -30.55 1.03 -21.24
N VAL A 502 -30.73 1.67 -20.07
CA VAL A 502 -30.38 1.06 -18.77
C VAL A 502 -31.22 -0.20 -18.53
N THR A 503 -32.54 -0.15 -18.76
CA THR A 503 -33.42 -1.32 -18.62
C THR A 503 -33.00 -2.48 -19.51
N THR A 504 -32.57 -2.17 -20.74
CA THR A 504 -32.08 -3.18 -21.70
C THR A 504 -30.76 -3.79 -21.23
N LEU A 505 -29.83 -2.98 -20.72
CA LEU A 505 -28.58 -3.48 -20.12
C LEU A 505 -28.86 -4.37 -18.90
N THR A 506 -29.72 -3.92 -17.98
CA THR A 506 -30.14 -4.70 -16.81
C THR A 506 -30.73 -6.05 -17.20
N SER A 507 -31.60 -6.06 -18.22
CA SER A 507 -32.23 -7.29 -18.71
C SER A 507 -31.20 -8.22 -19.38
N TYR A 508 -30.28 -7.67 -20.16
CA TYR A 508 -29.20 -8.43 -20.78
C TYR A 508 -28.29 -9.07 -19.72
N LEU A 509 -27.78 -8.29 -18.76
CA LEU A 509 -26.96 -8.81 -17.66
C LEU A 509 -27.73 -9.87 -16.86
N GLY A 510 -29.00 -9.63 -16.54
CA GLY A 510 -29.86 -10.60 -15.85
C GLY A 510 -30.02 -11.94 -16.59
N GLY A 511 -29.86 -11.96 -17.91
CA GLY A 511 -29.86 -13.19 -18.73
C GLY A 511 -28.53 -13.93 -18.81
N LEU A 512 -27.43 -13.33 -18.34
CA LEU A 512 -26.10 -13.95 -18.34
C LEU A 512 -25.91 -14.84 -17.11
N THR A 513 -26.36 -16.10 -17.20
CA THR A 513 -26.36 -17.06 -16.08
C THR A 513 -25.47 -18.29 -16.28
N SER A 514 -24.91 -18.49 -17.46
CA SER A 514 -24.13 -19.69 -17.80
C SER A 514 -22.64 -19.37 -17.92
N ALA A 515 -21.72 -20.13 -17.34
CA ALA A 515 -21.97 -21.26 -16.42
C ALA A 515 -22.42 -20.80 -15.02
N VAL A 516 -22.10 -19.55 -14.66
CA VAL A 516 -22.62 -18.87 -13.47
C VAL A 516 -23.12 -17.47 -13.83
N ALA A 517 -23.88 -16.85 -12.94
CA ALA A 517 -24.35 -15.47 -13.11
C ALA A 517 -23.19 -14.46 -13.29
N TRP A 518 -23.43 -13.42 -14.10
CA TRP A 518 -22.45 -12.36 -14.36
C TRP A 518 -21.91 -11.69 -13.07
N ASN A 519 -22.72 -11.66 -12.00
CA ASN A 519 -22.39 -11.10 -10.70
C ASN A 519 -21.88 -12.15 -9.68
N ASN A 520 -21.67 -13.39 -10.10
CA ASN A 520 -21.09 -14.45 -9.25
C ASN A 520 -19.57 -14.53 -9.48
N LEU A 521 -18.78 -14.34 -8.41
CA LEU A 521 -17.32 -14.27 -8.44
C LEU A 521 -16.61 -15.65 -8.48
N THR A 522 -17.33 -16.77 -8.46
CA THR A 522 -16.71 -18.11 -8.32
C THR A 522 -16.40 -18.81 -9.65
N GLY A 523 -16.73 -18.24 -10.81
CA GLY A 523 -16.50 -18.88 -12.11
C GLY A 523 -16.75 -17.97 -13.30
N ASN A 524 -16.53 -18.48 -14.52
CA ASN A 524 -16.70 -17.72 -15.76
C ASN A 524 -18.17 -17.61 -16.19
N THR A 525 -18.52 -16.51 -16.86
CA THR A 525 -19.81 -16.34 -17.53
C THR A 525 -19.60 -16.17 -19.03
N THR A 526 -20.28 -16.97 -19.84
CA THR A 526 -20.23 -16.88 -21.30
C THR A 526 -20.96 -15.64 -21.77
N ILE A 527 -20.33 -14.86 -22.65
CA ILE A 527 -20.88 -13.66 -23.25
C ILE A 527 -20.66 -13.67 -24.76
N VAL A 528 -21.47 -12.88 -25.46
CA VAL A 528 -21.16 -12.49 -26.85
C VAL A 528 -20.51 -11.12 -26.80
N ALA A 529 -19.18 -11.06 -26.99
CA ALA A 529 -18.36 -9.86 -26.79
C ALA A 529 -18.92 -8.60 -27.47
N SER A 530 -19.37 -8.72 -28.73
CA SER A 530 -19.97 -7.62 -29.49
C SER A 530 -21.28 -7.12 -28.88
N THR A 531 -22.15 -8.02 -28.42
CA THR A 531 -23.42 -7.67 -27.78
C THR A 531 -23.16 -7.02 -26.42
N PHE A 532 -22.25 -7.59 -25.63
CA PHE A 532 -21.85 -7.03 -24.34
C PHE A 532 -21.37 -5.58 -24.47
N ARG A 533 -20.40 -5.31 -25.35
CA ARG A 533 -19.89 -3.94 -25.60
C ARG A 533 -20.98 -3.00 -26.11
N THR A 534 -21.84 -3.47 -27.02
CA THR A 534 -22.93 -2.66 -27.57
C THR A 534 -23.89 -2.18 -26.48
N ARG A 535 -24.29 -3.06 -25.53
CA ARG A 535 -25.22 -2.68 -24.46
C ARG A 535 -24.68 -1.63 -23.52
N PHE A 536 -23.39 -1.66 -23.19
CA PHE A 536 -22.75 -0.59 -22.41
C PHE A 536 -22.65 0.71 -23.22
N ASN A 537 -22.24 0.63 -24.49
CA ASN A 537 -22.15 1.79 -25.37
C ASN A 537 -23.51 2.49 -25.59
N ASP A 538 -24.60 1.73 -25.71
CA ASP A 538 -25.97 2.26 -25.83
C ASP A 538 -26.32 3.13 -24.61
N VAL A 539 -26.00 2.65 -23.39
CA VAL A 539 -26.22 3.41 -22.14
C VAL A 539 -25.39 4.68 -22.12
N TYR A 540 -24.09 4.60 -22.43
CA TYR A 540 -23.21 5.77 -22.41
C TYR A 540 -23.59 6.83 -23.43
N SER A 541 -23.97 6.41 -24.64
CA SER A 541 -24.41 7.32 -25.70
C SER A 541 -25.73 8.00 -25.31
N ALA A 542 -26.69 7.25 -24.78
CA ALA A 542 -27.97 7.82 -24.34
C ALA A 542 -27.81 8.76 -23.13
N ARG A 543 -26.92 8.43 -22.19
CA ARG A 543 -26.56 9.29 -21.06
C ARG A 543 -25.98 10.62 -21.54
N GLN A 544 -24.99 10.58 -22.45
CA GLN A 544 -24.37 11.80 -22.98
C GLN A 544 -25.38 12.68 -23.72
N ALA A 545 -26.26 12.07 -24.53
CA ALA A 545 -27.31 12.80 -25.23
C ALA A 545 -28.29 13.49 -24.26
N LEU A 546 -28.61 12.85 -23.13
CA LEU A 546 -29.45 13.42 -22.10
C LEU A 546 -28.75 14.58 -21.37
N LEU A 547 -27.50 14.42 -20.97
CA LEU A 547 -26.71 15.47 -20.30
C LEU A 547 -26.55 16.70 -21.20
N ASN A 548 -26.18 16.51 -22.47
CA ASN A 548 -26.10 17.61 -23.44
C ASN A 548 -27.42 18.37 -23.55
N LYS A 549 -28.56 17.66 -23.53
CA LYS A 549 -29.88 18.30 -23.60
C LYS A 549 -30.26 19.02 -22.31
N ILE A 550 -29.88 18.45 -21.16
CA ILE A 550 -30.01 19.10 -19.85
C ILE A 550 -29.24 20.41 -19.86
N ASP A 551 -28.00 20.41 -20.33
CA ASP A 551 -27.15 21.60 -20.38
C ASP A 551 -27.71 22.65 -21.34
N GLU A 552 -28.17 22.24 -22.52
CA GLU A 552 -28.82 23.12 -23.49
C GLU A 552 -30.05 23.82 -22.88
N VAL A 553 -30.94 23.07 -22.21
CA VAL A 553 -32.15 23.64 -21.60
C VAL A 553 -31.82 24.45 -20.35
N ALA A 554 -30.88 24.00 -19.52
CA ALA A 554 -30.42 24.73 -18.34
C ALA A 554 -29.84 26.10 -18.73
N GLY A 555 -29.09 26.18 -19.83
CA GLY A 555 -28.58 27.44 -20.37
C GLY A 555 -29.67 28.45 -20.77
N THR A 556 -30.91 27.99 -20.96
CA THR A 556 -32.07 28.87 -21.28
C THR A 556 -32.94 29.22 -20.07
N LYS A 557 -32.66 28.66 -18.88
CA LYS A 557 -33.47 28.84 -17.67
C LYS A 557 -32.66 29.51 -16.56
N ALA A 558 -33.06 30.73 -16.15
CA ALA A 558 -32.49 31.40 -14.99
C ALA A 558 -33.29 31.10 -13.71
N SER A 559 -32.59 30.81 -12.60
CA SER A 559 -33.20 30.70 -11.26
C SER A 559 -33.25 32.07 -10.59
N TRP A 560 -34.28 32.85 -10.91
CA TRP A 560 -34.43 34.26 -10.49
C TRP A 560 -34.48 34.50 -8.98
N SER A 561 -34.70 33.46 -8.16
CA SER A 561 -34.69 33.54 -6.69
C SER A 561 -33.32 33.81 -6.08
N LEU A 562 -32.24 33.54 -6.84
CA LEU A 562 -30.84 33.65 -6.38
C LEU A 562 -30.11 34.85 -6.98
N VAL A 563 -30.82 35.72 -7.72
CA VAL A 563 -30.24 36.90 -8.37
C VAL A 563 -30.66 38.16 -7.61
N ASP A 564 -29.70 38.81 -6.94
CA ASP A 564 -29.90 40.12 -6.32
C ASP A 564 -29.98 41.21 -7.40
N SER A 565 -30.81 42.23 -7.20
CA SER A 565 -31.13 43.26 -8.21
C SER A 565 -31.78 42.71 -9.50
N ARG A 566 -32.55 41.61 -9.41
CA ARG A 566 -33.46 41.24 -10.51
C ARG A 566 -34.39 42.40 -10.83
N PRO A 567 -34.65 42.71 -12.12
CA PRO A 567 -35.72 43.63 -12.46
C PRO A 567 -37.01 43.09 -11.84
N THR A 568 -37.60 43.83 -10.90
CA THR A 568 -38.93 43.48 -10.41
C THR A 568 -39.85 43.64 -11.60
N GLU A 569 -40.61 42.60 -11.95
CA GLU A 569 -41.66 42.77 -12.95
C GLU A 569 -42.57 43.90 -12.42
N LEU A 570 -42.60 45.04 -13.10
CA LEU A 570 -43.35 46.23 -12.70
C LEU A 570 -44.85 45.93 -12.84
N THR A 571 -45.38 45.19 -11.87
CA THR A 571 -46.76 44.71 -11.79
C THR A 571 -47.63 45.64 -10.93
N ASP A 572 -47.07 46.74 -10.43
CA ASP A 572 -47.77 47.75 -9.62
C ASP A 572 -48.51 48.81 -10.46
N GLY A 573 -48.68 48.57 -11.76
CA GLY A 573 -49.47 49.43 -12.65
C GLY A 573 -48.75 50.66 -13.19
N ARG A 574 -47.54 50.99 -12.71
CA ARG A 574 -46.81 52.21 -13.14
C ARG A 574 -46.51 52.28 -14.64
N ILE A 575 -46.27 51.14 -15.30
CA ILE A 575 -46.09 51.11 -16.76
C ILE A 575 -47.41 51.36 -17.50
N THR A 576 -48.52 50.76 -17.04
CA THR A 576 -49.86 50.99 -17.61
C THR A 576 -50.32 52.44 -17.39
N ASP A 577 -49.99 53.04 -16.24
CA ASP A 577 -50.33 54.43 -15.94
C ASP A 577 -49.46 55.45 -16.69
N ALA A 578 -48.23 55.09 -17.07
CA ALA A 578 -47.34 55.94 -17.86
C ALA A 578 -47.64 55.90 -19.37
N LEU A 579 -48.46 54.95 -19.83
CA LEU A 579 -48.79 54.74 -21.24
C LEU A 579 -50.28 55.02 -21.52
N ASN A 580 -50.59 55.50 -22.72
CA ASN A 580 -51.95 55.55 -23.24
C ASN A 580 -52.39 54.14 -23.68
N SER A 581 -53.68 53.91 -23.88
CA SER A 581 -54.24 52.62 -24.34
C SER A 581 -53.72 52.15 -25.71
N ASN A 582 -53.03 53.01 -26.46
CA ASN A 582 -52.34 52.69 -27.72
C ASN A 582 -50.82 52.48 -27.57
N GLY A 583 -50.28 52.49 -26.34
CA GLY A 583 -48.87 52.22 -26.05
C GLY A 583 -47.91 53.40 -26.15
N THR A 584 -48.38 54.64 -26.26
CA THR A 584 -47.52 55.85 -26.25
C THR A 584 -47.37 56.47 -24.85
N VAL A 585 -46.23 57.12 -24.54
CA VAL A 585 -45.93 57.69 -23.20
C VAL A 585 -46.68 59.00 -22.95
N LYS A 586 -47.24 59.17 -21.75
CA LYS A 586 -47.96 60.40 -21.33
C LYS A 586 -46.98 61.56 -21.09
N SER A 587 -47.28 62.72 -21.70
CA SER A 587 -46.37 63.88 -21.83
C SER A 587 -46.11 64.68 -20.54
N ASN A 588 -46.89 64.45 -19.50
CA ASN A 588 -46.79 65.08 -18.19
C ASN A 588 -45.78 64.41 -17.23
N MET A 589 -45.06 63.37 -17.68
CA MET A 589 -44.18 62.54 -16.85
C MET A 589 -42.66 62.70 -17.17
N VAL A 590 -42.24 63.77 -17.86
CA VAL A 590 -40.81 64.04 -18.17
C VAL A 590 -40.40 65.48 -17.79
N GLY A 591 -39.40 65.62 -16.90
CA GLY A 591 -38.80 66.89 -16.43
C GLY A 591 -37.44 67.21 -17.06
N SER A 592 -37.12 68.50 -17.17
CA SER A 592 -36.11 69.16 -18.03
C SER A 592 -34.60 68.89 -17.80
N LEU A 593 -33.80 69.33 -18.80
CA LEU A 593 -32.33 69.62 -18.82
C LEU A 593 -31.37 68.60 -19.47
N ALA A 594 -31.69 68.14 -20.68
CA ALA A 594 -30.64 67.74 -21.63
C ALA A 594 -30.16 68.98 -22.41
N VAL A 595 -28.85 69.25 -22.36
CA VAL A 595 -28.03 69.60 -23.53
C VAL A 595 -28.79 70.31 -24.65
N GLN A 596 -28.86 71.64 -24.58
CA GLN A 596 -28.73 72.48 -25.77
C GLN A 596 -27.32 73.08 -25.73
N VAL A 597 -26.30 72.25 -26.03
CA VAL A 597 -25.04 72.76 -26.59
C VAL A 597 -25.43 73.35 -27.94
N GLY A 598 -25.69 74.65 -27.94
CA GLY A 598 -26.45 75.37 -28.97
C GLY A 598 -27.07 76.64 -28.42
N ALA A 599 -27.31 76.71 -27.10
CA ALA A 599 -27.27 77.98 -26.39
C ALA A 599 -25.80 78.35 -26.22
N LEU A 600 -25.12 78.67 -27.34
CA LEU A 600 -24.48 79.96 -27.56
C LEU A 600 -23.30 79.94 -28.57
N ALA A 601 -23.48 80.57 -29.73
CA ALA A 601 -22.47 81.33 -30.48
C ALA A 601 -22.96 81.51 -31.93
N THR A 602 -23.78 82.53 -32.18
CA THR A 602 -23.92 83.01 -33.56
C THR A 602 -22.61 83.67 -33.96
N ARG A 603 -21.70 82.88 -34.51
CA ARG A 603 -20.44 83.33 -35.09
C ARG A 603 -20.72 84.08 -36.37
N ALA A 604 -20.94 85.38 -36.25
CA ALA A 604 -20.93 86.27 -37.40
C ALA A 604 -19.49 86.70 -37.66
N GLY A 605 -19.00 86.39 -38.86
CA GLY A 605 -17.67 86.75 -39.34
C GLY A 605 -17.79 87.72 -40.49
N THR A 606 -17.02 88.82 -40.48
CA THR A 606 -16.85 89.68 -41.66
C THR A 606 -15.36 89.77 -41.98
N GLN A 607 -15.05 89.71 -43.28
CA GLN A 607 -13.72 89.92 -43.80
C GLN A 607 -13.70 91.18 -44.67
N ILE A 608 -12.52 91.79 -44.86
CA ILE A 608 -12.37 92.85 -45.85
C ILE A 608 -12.40 92.26 -47.27
N GLY A 609 -13.14 92.88 -48.20
CA GLY A 609 -13.28 92.39 -49.56
C GLY A 609 -12.11 92.75 -50.50
N SER A 610 -11.32 93.76 -50.14
CA SER A 610 -10.15 94.21 -50.92
C SER A 610 -9.20 95.00 -50.01
N ALA A 611 -7.91 95.02 -50.35
CA ALA A 611 -6.90 95.72 -49.56
C ALA A 611 -7.21 97.21 -49.37
N VAL A 612 -7.05 97.73 -48.15
CA VAL A 612 -7.33 99.13 -47.80
C VAL A 612 -6.04 99.87 -47.55
N ALA A 613 -5.80 100.97 -48.27
CA ALA A 613 -4.57 101.77 -48.15
C ALA A 613 -4.59 102.73 -46.97
N GLY A 614 -3.43 102.90 -46.31
CA GLY A 614 -3.27 103.76 -45.15
C GLY A 614 -3.55 105.22 -45.47
N SER A 615 -4.52 105.83 -44.77
CA SER A 615 -4.94 107.23 -45.00
C SER A 615 -4.62 108.19 -43.85
N GLY A 616 -3.94 107.73 -42.79
CA GLY A 616 -3.72 108.50 -41.56
C GLY A 616 -4.94 108.67 -40.64
N ALA A 617 -6.17 108.48 -41.14
CA ALA A 617 -7.43 108.50 -40.39
C ALA A 617 -8.05 107.11 -40.24
N PHE A 618 -8.89 106.90 -39.22
CA PHE A 618 -9.63 105.64 -39.05
C PHE A 618 -10.70 105.46 -40.11
N VAL A 619 -10.50 104.47 -40.96
CA VAL A 619 -11.50 104.02 -41.94
C VAL A 619 -12.17 102.75 -41.42
N ASN A 620 -13.48 102.61 -41.67
CA ASN A 620 -14.17 101.35 -41.36
C ASN A 620 -13.67 100.29 -42.33
N VAL A 621 -13.27 99.14 -41.79
CA VAL A 621 -12.74 98.04 -42.58
C VAL A 621 -13.69 96.85 -42.47
N GLY A 622 -14.25 96.43 -43.60
CA GLY A 622 -15.25 95.37 -43.65
C GLY A 622 -16.67 95.85 -43.39
N SER A 623 -17.62 94.92 -43.52
CA SER A 623 -19.04 95.17 -43.25
C SER A 623 -19.34 95.19 -41.75
N ALA A 624 -20.39 95.89 -41.34
CA ALA A 624 -20.78 95.94 -39.95
C ALA A 624 -21.60 94.70 -39.57
N ILE A 625 -21.38 94.15 -38.37
CA ILE A 625 -22.19 93.05 -37.85
C ILE A 625 -23.33 93.64 -37.01
N SER A 626 -24.57 93.36 -37.39
CA SER A 626 -25.75 93.74 -36.61
C SER A 626 -26.15 92.57 -35.70
N LEU A 627 -26.21 92.82 -34.39
CA LEU A 627 -26.59 91.83 -33.39
C LEU A 627 -27.89 92.26 -32.72
N THR A 628 -28.99 91.52 -32.96
CA THR A 628 -30.27 91.75 -32.29
C THR A 628 -30.41 90.82 -31.10
N ILE A 629 -30.70 91.37 -29.94
CA ILE A 629 -30.84 90.63 -28.69
C ILE A 629 -32.25 90.83 -28.15
N ASP A 630 -32.85 89.77 -27.61
CA ASP A 630 -34.21 89.73 -27.06
C ASP A 630 -34.25 89.85 -25.53
N GLN A 631 -33.08 89.90 -24.91
CA GLN A 631 -32.86 90.09 -23.47
C GLN A 631 -31.37 90.40 -23.21
N PRO A 632 -30.97 90.77 -21.98
CA PRO A 632 -29.59 91.10 -21.68
C PRO A 632 -28.65 89.92 -21.97
N VAL A 633 -27.52 90.21 -22.62
CA VAL A 633 -26.47 89.22 -22.93
C VAL A 633 -25.08 89.81 -22.69
N SER A 634 -24.07 88.96 -22.45
CA SER A 634 -22.66 89.35 -22.44
C SER A 634 -21.98 88.83 -23.70
N VAL A 635 -21.33 89.69 -24.46
CA VAL A 635 -20.72 89.34 -25.74
C VAL A 635 -19.21 89.38 -25.63
N ILE A 636 -18.53 88.37 -26.17
CA ILE A 636 -17.08 88.38 -26.38
C ILE A 636 -16.84 88.79 -27.83
N ILE A 637 -16.04 89.82 -28.04
CA ILE A 637 -15.68 90.27 -29.38
C ILE A 637 -14.19 90.07 -29.58
N GLN A 638 -13.83 89.39 -30.66
CA GLN A 638 -12.45 89.19 -31.06
C GLN A 638 -12.27 89.64 -32.51
N ALA A 639 -11.31 90.53 -32.73
CA ALA A 639 -11.00 91.05 -34.04
C ALA A 639 -9.49 90.96 -34.29
N ASN A 640 -9.12 90.32 -35.39
CA ASN A 640 -7.74 90.12 -35.79
C ASN A 640 -7.55 90.74 -37.17
N GLY A 641 -6.47 91.51 -37.36
CA GLY A 641 -6.10 92.10 -38.64
C GLY A 641 -4.66 91.75 -38.99
N ALA A 642 -4.40 91.57 -40.28
CA ALA A 642 -3.07 91.38 -40.82
C ALA A 642 -2.80 92.32 -41.98
N GLN A 643 -1.60 92.87 -42.03
CA GLN A 643 -1.22 93.85 -43.04
C GLN A 643 0.14 93.53 -43.63
N ASN A 644 0.30 93.96 -44.88
CA ASN A 644 1.56 93.89 -45.62
C ASN A 644 2.06 95.30 -45.93
N TYR A 645 3.37 95.48 -45.86
CA TYR A 645 4.05 96.68 -46.33
C TYR A 645 5.47 96.30 -46.76
N SER A 646 6.10 97.13 -47.59
CA SER A 646 7.49 96.90 -48.04
C SER A 646 8.38 98.05 -47.55
N GLY A 647 9.53 97.73 -46.92
CA GLY A 647 10.54 98.71 -46.48
C GLY A 647 10.64 98.86 -44.96
N SER A 648 11.23 99.96 -44.49
CA SER A 648 11.35 100.28 -43.05
C SER A 648 10.00 100.66 -42.44
N ILE A 649 9.79 100.24 -41.18
CA ILE A 649 8.48 100.17 -40.49
C ILE A 649 7.83 101.54 -40.22
N PRO A 650 6.58 101.78 -40.63
CA PRO A 650 5.73 102.87 -40.13
C PRO A 650 4.59 102.40 -39.19
N ASP A 651 4.11 103.27 -38.30
CA ASP A 651 3.07 102.96 -37.27
C ASP A 651 1.66 102.73 -37.85
N HIS A 652 0.86 101.87 -37.21
CA HIS A 652 -0.55 101.59 -37.56
C HIS A 652 -1.40 101.26 -36.33
N GLU A 653 -2.74 101.36 -36.44
CA GLU A 653 -3.66 101.00 -35.36
C GLU A 653 -4.95 100.32 -35.86
N PHE A 654 -5.41 99.34 -35.08
CA PHE A 654 -6.64 98.60 -35.28
C PHE A 654 -7.57 98.73 -34.06
N ALA A 655 -8.88 98.92 -34.29
CA ALA A 655 -9.87 99.13 -33.25
C ALA A 655 -11.25 98.53 -33.56
N VAL A 656 -12.01 98.19 -32.52
CA VAL A 656 -13.42 97.76 -32.63
C VAL A 656 -14.33 98.76 -31.93
N THR A 657 -15.46 99.06 -32.57
CA THR A 657 -16.50 99.94 -32.05
C THR A 657 -17.87 99.27 -32.04
N ILE A 658 -18.69 99.57 -31.03
CA ILE A 658 -20.11 99.15 -30.96
C ILE A 658 -20.94 100.42 -30.88
N ASP A 659 -21.86 100.61 -31.84
CA ASP A 659 -22.66 101.83 -32.02
C ASP A 659 -21.84 103.13 -31.94
N GLY A 660 -20.61 103.07 -32.44
CA GLY A 660 -19.66 104.19 -32.51
C GLY A 660 -18.73 104.36 -31.30
N VAL A 661 -18.98 103.67 -30.17
CA VAL A 661 -18.12 103.71 -28.99
C VAL A 661 -16.98 102.71 -29.13
N LYS A 662 -15.73 103.11 -28.82
CA LYS A 662 -14.52 102.30 -28.99
C LYS A 662 -14.26 101.41 -27.76
N TYR A 663 -14.09 100.10 -27.97
CA TYR A 663 -13.95 99.11 -26.88
C TYR A 663 -12.63 98.31 -26.88
N GLY A 664 -11.72 98.54 -27.84
CA GLY A 664 -10.39 97.92 -27.81
C GLY A 664 -9.43 98.50 -28.85
N MET A 665 -8.13 98.32 -28.62
CA MET A 665 -7.03 98.84 -29.43
C MET A 665 -5.88 97.83 -29.51
N GLY A 666 -5.34 97.62 -30.71
CA GLY A 666 -4.10 96.90 -30.95
C GLY A 666 -3.19 97.74 -31.84
N SER A 667 -2.03 98.15 -31.31
CA SER A 667 -1.00 98.89 -32.05
C SER A 667 0.27 98.05 -32.11
N SER A 668 0.94 98.00 -33.25
CA SER A 668 2.28 97.40 -33.35
C SER A 668 3.17 98.16 -34.33
N GLY A 669 4.43 98.39 -33.97
CA GLY A 669 5.50 98.79 -34.87
C GLY A 669 6.63 97.77 -34.73
N GLY A 670 7.00 97.07 -35.80
CA GLY A 670 8.06 96.05 -35.82
C GLY A 670 8.42 95.59 -37.26
N ALA A 671 9.68 95.21 -37.50
CA ALA A 671 10.24 94.92 -38.83
C ALA A 671 9.71 93.61 -39.40
N GLY A 672 9.22 93.66 -40.65
CA GLY A 672 8.85 92.47 -41.43
C GLY A 672 7.63 92.71 -42.33
N ASP A 673 7.61 92.05 -43.48
CA ASP A 673 6.62 92.26 -44.56
C ASP A 673 5.18 91.85 -44.19
N TYR A 674 4.97 91.28 -42.99
CA TYR A 674 3.67 90.86 -42.46
C TYR A 674 3.57 91.15 -40.96
N GLN A 675 2.55 91.88 -40.54
CA GLN A 675 2.24 92.07 -39.11
C GLN A 675 0.78 91.75 -38.84
N ALA A 676 0.55 90.94 -37.80
CA ALA A 676 -0.78 90.69 -37.27
C ALA A 676 -0.99 91.52 -35.99
N THR A 677 -2.08 92.28 -35.96
CA THR A 677 -2.55 92.96 -34.76
C THR A 677 -3.87 92.32 -34.34
N CYS A 678 -4.02 92.05 -33.06
CA CYS A 678 -5.28 91.56 -32.50
C CYS A 678 -5.79 92.57 -31.48
N VAL A 679 -7.10 92.81 -31.50
CA VAL A 679 -7.80 93.46 -30.40
C VAL A 679 -8.44 92.33 -29.61
N ALA A 680 -7.77 91.92 -28.52
CA ALA A 680 -8.11 90.72 -27.79
C ALA A 680 -9.25 90.94 -26.75
N GLY A 681 -10.42 90.34 -27.01
CA GLY A 681 -11.25 89.63 -26.03
C GLY A 681 -11.96 90.39 -24.92
N ALA A 682 -12.41 91.63 -25.12
CA ALA A 682 -13.22 92.30 -24.11
C ALA A 682 -14.64 91.68 -24.03
N ILE A 683 -15.05 91.24 -22.83
CA ILE A 683 -16.46 90.89 -22.55
C ILE A 683 -17.24 92.20 -22.38
N VAL A 684 -18.20 92.44 -23.27
CA VAL A 684 -19.08 93.60 -23.23
C VAL A 684 -20.50 93.14 -22.88
N SER A 685 -21.05 93.64 -21.78
CA SER A 685 -22.44 93.35 -21.41
C SER A 685 -23.38 94.34 -22.08
N LEU A 686 -24.33 93.81 -22.85
CA LEU A 686 -25.35 94.57 -23.57
C LEU A 686 -26.67 94.37 -22.83
N SER A 687 -27.08 95.36 -22.05
CA SER A 687 -28.23 95.26 -21.16
C SER A 687 -29.24 96.42 -21.26
N SER A 688 -29.02 97.40 -22.14
CA SER A 688 -29.85 98.61 -22.18
C SER A 688 -31.06 98.47 -23.12
N GLY A 689 -32.26 98.53 -22.56
CA GLY A 689 -33.51 98.75 -23.30
C GLY A 689 -34.65 97.76 -23.00
N SER A 690 -35.81 98.04 -23.59
CA SER A 690 -36.90 97.06 -23.74
C SER A 690 -36.65 96.25 -25.01
N TYR A 691 -36.68 94.93 -24.90
CA TYR A 691 -36.21 94.02 -25.95
C TYR A 691 -37.31 93.62 -26.96
N PRO A 692 -36.96 93.29 -28.22
CA PRO A 692 -35.59 93.16 -28.76
C PRO A 692 -34.92 94.48 -29.20
N VAL A 693 -33.58 94.57 -29.07
CA VAL A 693 -32.73 95.71 -29.49
C VAL A 693 -31.57 95.24 -30.37
N THR A 694 -31.21 96.03 -31.40
CA THR A 694 -30.10 95.71 -32.33
C THR A 694 -28.90 96.64 -32.14
N PHE A 695 -27.71 96.07 -31.95
CA PHE A 695 -26.43 96.77 -31.84
C PHE A 695 -25.58 96.56 -33.10
N ILE A 696 -24.85 97.58 -33.56
CA ILE A 696 -23.98 97.50 -34.74
C ILE A 696 -22.50 97.54 -34.35
N ILE A 697 -21.78 96.47 -34.67
CA ILE A 697 -20.36 96.30 -34.37
C ILE A 697 -19.52 96.52 -35.64
N ARG A 698 -18.47 97.33 -35.55
CA ARG A 698 -17.58 97.69 -36.68
C ARG A 698 -16.11 97.59 -36.32
N MET A 699 -15.28 97.11 -37.26
CA MET A 699 -13.82 97.22 -37.22
C MET A 699 -13.35 98.51 -37.90
N ARG A 700 -12.30 99.13 -37.37
CA ARG A 700 -11.66 100.32 -37.95
C ARG A 700 -10.15 100.16 -37.98
N TRP A 701 -9.52 100.65 -39.04
CA TRP A 701 -8.08 100.61 -39.24
C TRP A 701 -7.54 101.97 -39.69
N ARG A 702 -6.32 102.28 -39.28
CA ARG A 702 -5.53 103.41 -39.77
C ARG A 702 -4.07 102.98 -39.97
N GLY A 703 -3.50 103.32 -41.12
CA GLY A 703 -2.07 103.17 -41.40
C GLY A 703 -1.37 104.54 -41.52
N GLY A 704 -0.12 104.63 -41.07
CA GLY A 704 0.68 105.87 -41.07
C GLY A 704 1.10 106.38 -42.45
N GLY A 705 1.01 105.58 -43.51
CA GLY A 705 1.31 106.00 -44.88
C GLY A 705 0.74 105.06 -45.95
N ALA A 706 0.76 105.49 -47.22
CA ALA A 706 0.13 104.79 -48.35
C ALA A 706 0.76 103.42 -48.68
N GLY A 707 2.01 103.18 -48.25
CA GLY A 707 2.68 101.89 -48.40
C GLY A 707 2.22 100.81 -47.43
N ILE A 708 1.39 101.15 -46.43
CA ILE A 708 0.76 100.17 -45.55
C ILE A 708 -0.61 99.84 -46.13
N LEU A 709 -0.83 98.56 -46.43
CA LEU A 709 -2.12 98.06 -46.90
C LEU A 709 -2.62 97.01 -45.91
N LEU A 710 -3.81 97.23 -45.36
CA LEU A 710 -4.51 96.16 -44.66
C LEU A 710 -5.05 95.20 -45.71
N SER A 711 -4.41 94.04 -45.85
CA SER A 711 -4.73 93.03 -46.85
C SER A 711 -5.73 92.00 -46.33
N ASP A 712 -5.73 91.73 -45.02
CA ASP A 712 -6.71 90.85 -44.40
C ASP A 712 -7.14 91.35 -43.02
N ALA A 713 -8.41 91.19 -42.70
CA ALA A 713 -8.94 91.43 -41.38
C ALA A 713 -10.22 90.64 -41.18
N VAL A 714 -10.32 89.96 -40.04
CA VAL A 714 -11.46 89.13 -39.67
C VAL A 714 -11.94 89.51 -38.28
N MET A 715 -13.21 89.86 -38.17
CA MET A 715 -13.90 90.03 -36.89
C MET A 715 -14.84 88.87 -36.66
N THR A 716 -14.78 88.29 -35.47
CA THR A 716 -15.74 87.30 -34.99
C THR A 716 -16.39 87.81 -33.71
N VAL A 717 -17.70 87.62 -33.61
CA VAL A 717 -18.49 87.97 -32.43
C VAL A 717 -19.14 86.72 -31.89
N ASP A 718 -18.94 86.44 -30.59
CA ASP A 718 -19.56 85.33 -29.87
C ASP A 718 -20.44 85.90 -28.73
N ALA A 719 -21.76 85.70 -28.78
CA ALA A 719 -22.71 86.36 -27.88
C ALA A 719 -23.41 85.41 -26.90
N ALA A 720 -23.13 85.54 -25.59
CA ALA A 720 -23.60 84.96 -24.30
C ALA A 720 -24.95 85.30 -23.67
N LYS A 721 -25.93 84.40 -23.61
CA LYS A 721 -27.00 84.50 -22.61
C LYS A 721 -26.44 84.05 -21.26
N ARG A 722 -26.27 85.02 -20.37
CA ARG A 722 -25.97 84.79 -18.97
C ARG A 722 -27.19 85.22 -18.18
N ASN A 723 -27.92 84.26 -17.59
CA ASN A 723 -28.92 84.61 -16.59
C ASN A 723 -28.17 85.01 -15.32
N ASN A 724 -28.52 86.16 -14.74
CA ASN A 724 -28.27 86.37 -13.32
C ASN A 724 -29.25 85.53 -12.51
#